data_AF-A0AAW2DQ97-F1
#
_entry.id   AF-A0AAW2DQ97-F1
#
_cell.length_a   1.000
_cell.length_b   1.000
_cell.length_c   1.000
_cell.angle_alpha   90.00
_cell.angle_beta   90.00
_cell.angle_gamma   90.00
#
_symmetry.space_group_name_H-M   'P 1'
#
loop_
_entity.id
_entity.type
_entity.pdbx_description
1 polymer ?
#
loop_
_entity_poly.entity_id
_entity_poly.type
_entity_poly.pdbx_seq_one_letter_code
_entity_poly.pdbx_strand_id
1 'polypeptide(L)'
;MSKRKTIDAFFKKKDVSNSKIRTPVAVETNVDTSMPDEHPSKCSRIQSEEIDHDPRSRKQICEFPINKQDEIRQVYLKEGPYQPKNIDYPYNDDTHRRQFQVSWFESHRGWLECSPSMDAIYCLPSYLFGKKPIGRPRSDAFISIGFNNWKKVNDGMNCPLIHHVGKDPNSPHKIAVKCCKDLKNCFLHIDKLIEKQTSKELDNNQLWLKTSIECARWLAFQACALRGHDESLDSKNRGNFIELIKFTSTFNDKVASVILENAPQNAKYTSPTIQKEILHILASNVQNAIHEEIGDAKFFILVDEAQDESKREKMAIILRFVDKNGFIKEHFFHVVHVRDTTALTLKKEIYVVLSRYNLHIENIQGQGHDGASNMRGEWNGLQALFLKECPYAYYVHCMAHRSQLALVTASREIKVVHQFFDHLTNIINIFVGSSKRNGELQYAQGKQIENMIASNEIKTGRGANQIGTLQRARDTRWGSHFQSICSLIKNFDATCKVINTISEEWANYKQRGDAEGAYQEICLLKRQLQHYKLDVTKHPDFQNMGTTSELCRGLEISGKSKFFHLIDRMIRLLLTLPVSIETTERAFSNMKLLKTRLHNRMEDELLANNMTVYIEKQIAGNFTMKMIMDEFYSVKNHRQA
;
A
#
# COMPACT_ATOMS: atom_id res chain seq x y z
N MET A 1 -8.03 -6.98 -58.95
CA MET A 1 -8.56 -6.31 -57.74
C MET A 1 -8.82 -7.37 -56.67
N SER A 2 -7.99 -7.41 -55.62
CA SER A 2 -8.15 -8.35 -54.50
C SER A 2 -9.16 -7.79 -53.49
N LYS A 3 -10.22 -8.55 -53.18
CA LYS A 3 -11.24 -8.17 -52.20
C LYS A 3 -10.60 -8.08 -50.80
N ARG A 4 -10.66 -6.90 -50.18
CA ARG A 4 -10.28 -6.69 -48.77
C ARG A 4 -11.11 -7.63 -47.89
N LYS A 5 -10.46 -8.55 -47.18
CA LYS A 5 -11.09 -9.34 -46.11
C LYS A 5 -11.36 -8.39 -44.94
N THR A 6 -12.60 -8.29 -44.48
CA THR A 6 -12.97 -7.56 -43.27
C THR A 6 -12.53 -8.33 -42.03
N ILE A 7 -12.31 -7.62 -40.91
CA ILE A 7 -11.87 -8.19 -39.62
C ILE A 7 -12.80 -9.31 -39.15
N ASP A 8 -14.08 -9.26 -39.50
CA ASP A 8 -15.09 -10.28 -39.17
C ASP A 8 -14.74 -11.67 -39.73
N ALA A 9 -13.97 -11.73 -40.81
CA ALA A 9 -13.52 -12.98 -41.40
C ALA A 9 -12.50 -13.74 -40.51
N PHE A 10 -11.85 -13.06 -39.55
CA PHE A 10 -10.94 -13.70 -38.59
C PHE A 10 -11.69 -14.40 -37.44
N PHE A 11 -12.91 -13.95 -37.11
CA PHE A 11 -13.67 -14.45 -35.96
C PHE A 11 -14.75 -15.48 -36.33
N LYS A 12 -14.99 -15.72 -37.63
CA LYS A 12 -15.84 -16.83 -38.06
C LYS A 12 -15.10 -18.15 -37.82
N LYS A 13 -15.55 -18.88 -36.78
CA LYS A 13 -15.17 -20.28 -36.57
C LYS A 13 -15.35 -21.06 -37.88
N LYS A 14 -14.30 -21.76 -38.32
CA LYS A 14 -14.46 -22.84 -39.30
C LYS A 14 -15.29 -23.92 -38.63
N ASP A 15 -16.43 -24.28 -39.21
CA ASP A 15 -17.17 -25.47 -38.83
C ASP A 15 -16.25 -26.68 -39.01
N VAL A 16 -15.77 -27.23 -37.90
CA VAL A 16 -15.10 -28.52 -37.86
C VAL A 16 -16.17 -29.55 -37.53
N SER A 17 -16.76 -30.11 -38.58
CA SER A 17 -17.47 -31.37 -38.48
C SER A 17 -16.46 -32.50 -38.19
N ASN A 18 -16.80 -33.30 -37.17
CA ASN A 18 -16.24 -34.60 -36.82
C ASN A 18 -14.70 -34.75 -36.68
N SER A 19 -14.23 -34.62 -35.43
CA SER A 19 -13.21 -35.55 -34.93
C SER A 19 -13.47 -35.87 -33.45
N LYS A 20 -13.65 -37.16 -33.17
CA LYS A 20 -13.78 -37.72 -31.82
C LYS A 20 -12.43 -37.56 -31.10
N ILE A 21 -12.40 -36.81 -29.99
CA ILE A 21 -11.30 -36.87 -29.02
C ILE A 21 -11.92 -37.13 -27.64
N ARG A 22 -11.37 -38.17 -27.00
CA ARG A 22 -11.78 -38.78 -25.73
C ARG A 22 -11.64 -37.80 -24.56
N THR A 23 -12.68 -37.77 -23.72
CA THR A 23 -12.67 -37.17 -22.38
C THR A 23 -11.81 -38.02 -21.43
N PRO A 24 -10.94 -37.43 -20.58
CA PRO A 24 -10.40 -38.13 -19.42
C PRO A 24 -11.43 -38.13 -18.29
N VAL A 25 -11.50 -39.29 -17.64
CA VAL A 25 -12.33 -39.66 -16.49
C VAL A 25 -11.97 -38.78 -15.28
N ALA A 26 -13.00 -38.21 -14.63
CA ALA A 26 -12.89 -37.61 -13.32
C ALA A 26 -12.80 -38.72 -12.26
N VAL A 27 -11.75 -38.69 -11.44
CA VAL A 27 -11.62 -39.52 -10.26
C VAL A 27 -12.29 -38.76 -9.11
N GLU A 28 -13.41 -39.27 -8.63
CA GLU A 28 -14.04 -38.85 -7.38
C GLU A 28 -13.21 -39.43 -6.22
N THR A 29 -12.59 -38.55 -5.43
CA THR A 29 -12.14 -38.87 -4.07
C THR A 29 -13.09 -38.20 -3.09
N ASN A 30 -14.00 -39.00 -2.55
CA ASN A 30 -14.74 -38.69 -1.33
C ASN A 30 -13.75 -38.68 -0.15
N VAL A 31 -13.62 -37.55 0.51
CA VAL A 31 -13.06 -37.47 1.86
C VAL A 31 -14.11 -36.79 2.72
N ASP A 32 -14.79 -37.61 3.52
CA ASP A 32 -15.54 -37.18 4.69
C ASP A 32 -14.58 -36.56 5.69
N THR A 33 -14.80 -35.30 6.05
CA THR A 33 -14.31 -34.75 7.32
C THR A 33 -15.28 -33.68 7.80
N SER A 34 -16.27 -34.12 8.56
CA SER A 34 -17.08 -33.27 9.42
C SER A 34 -16.27 -32.82 10.65
N MET A 35 -16.59 -31.60 11.13
CA MET A 35 -16.29 -30.93 12.42
C MET A 35 -15.37 -29.68 12.27
N PRO A 36 -15.55 -28.63 13.11
CA PRO A 36 -16.73 -27.77 13.23
C PRO A 36 -16.38 -26.29 12.93
N ASP A 37 -17.37 -25.51 12.49
CA ASP A 37 -17.27 -24.04 12.32
C ASP A 37 -17.06 -23.35 13.68
N GLU A 38 -15.82 -23.00 14.01
CA GLU A 38 -15.54 -21.94 15.00
C GLU A 38 -15.52 -20.59 14.29
N HIS A 39 -16.70 -19.98 14.18
CA HIS A 39 -16.83 -18.56 13.93
C HIS A 39 -16.29 -17.75 15.12
N PRO A 40 -15.47 -16.71 14.91
CA PRO A 40 -15.11 -15.77 15.96
C PRO A 40 -16.39 -15.05 16.44
N SER A 41 -16.81 -15.40 17.66
CA SER A 41 -17.66 -14.63 18.57
C SER A 41 -18.50 -13.51 17.93
N LYS A 42 -19.73 -13.85 17.52
CA LYS A 42 -20.84 -12.89 17.58
C LYS A 42 -20.84 -12.30 19.00
N CYS A 43 -20.74 -10.97 19.10
CA CYS A 43 -21.05 -10.26 20.35
C CYS A 43 -22.37 -10.83 20.86
N SER A 44 -22.34 -11.50 22.01
CA SER A 44 -23.49 -12.19 22.59
C SER A 44 -24.58 -11.14 22.80
N ARG A 45 -25.62 -11.15 21.94
CA ARG A 45 -26.88 -10.48 22.26
C ARG A 45 -27.27 -10.99 23.64
N ILE A 46 -27.37 -10.09 24.62
CA ILE A 46 -27.88 -10.44 25.94
C ILE A 46 -29.25 -11.07 25.71
N GLN A 47 -29.38 -12.35 26.01
CA GLN A 47 -30.66 -13.04 25.96
C GLN A 47 -31.53 -12.39 27.04
N SER A 48 -32.80 -12.09 26.74
CA SER A 48 -33.76 -11.48 27.68
C SER A 48 -33.90 -12.26 29.00
N GLU A 49 -33.40 -13.49 29.06
CA GLU A 49 -33.51 -14.42 30.19
C GLU A 49 -32.55 -14.12 31.36
N GLU A 50 -31.59 -13.20 31.23
CA GLU A 50 -30.64 -12.85 32.30
C GLU A 50 -30.95 -11.54 33.08
N ILE A 51 -32.02 -10.81 32.73
CA ILE A 51 -32.32 -9.50 33.34
C ILE A 51 -33.54 -9.62 34.26
N ASP A 52 -33.35 -9.33 35.55
CA ASP A 52 -34.43 -9.29 36.53
C ASP A 52 -35.29 -8.02 36.36
N HIS A 53 -36.60 -8.21 36.24
CA HIS A 53 -37.57 -7.13 36.00
C HIS A 53 -38.19 -6.57 37.28
N ASP A 54 -38.09 -7.25 38.42
CA ASP A 54 -38.58 -6.69 39.68
C ASP A 54 -37.68 -5.49 40.08
N PRO A 55 -38.25 -4.30 40.34
CA PRO A 55 -37.49 -3.12 40.75
C PRO A 55 -36.56 -3.31 41.94
N ARG A 56 -36.84 -4.30 42.80
CA ARG A 56 -36.03 -4.62 43.99
C ARG A 56 -34.70 -5.26 43.62
N SER A 57 -34.70 -6.20 42.68
CA SER A 57 -33.59 -7.12 42.43
C SER A 57 -32.74 -6.71 41.24
N ARG A 58 -33.20 -5.74 40.44
CA ARG A 58 -32.38 -5.14 39.37
C ARG A 58 -31.24 -4.28 39.90
N LYS A 59 -30.05 -4.44 39.28
CA LYS A 59 -28.86 -3.60 39.51
C LYS A 59 -29.07 -2.17 39.00
N GLN A 60 -28.39 -1.18 39.55
CA GLN A 60 -28.44 0.17 38.95
C GLN A 60 -27.79 0.17 37.57
N ILE A 61 -28.30 0.99 36.63
CA ILE A 61 -27.73 1.05 35.27
C ILE A 61 -26.23 1.40 35.27
N CYS A 62 -25.78 2.23 36.22
CA CYS A 62 -24.38 2.61 36.35
C CYS A 62 -23.44 1.48 36.83
N GLU A 63 -23.98 0.35 37.29
CA GLU A 63 -23.21 -0.84 37.71
C GLU A 63 -22.85 -1.75 36.53
N PHE A 64 -23.47 -1.56 35.36
CA PHE A 64 -23.14 -2.31 34.15
C PHE A 64 -21.97 -1.65 33.37
N PRO A 65 -21.20 -2.44 32.60
CA PRO A 65 -20.15 -1.92 31.73
C PRO A 65 -20.68 -0.81 30.80
N ILE A 66 -19.93 0.29 30.67
CA ILE A 66 -20.36 1.50 29.94
C ILE A 66 -20.85 1.17 28.52
N ASN A 67 -20.17 0.26 27.83
CA ASN A 67 -20.50 -0.19 26.48
C ASN A 67 -21.78 -1.05 26.37
N LYS A 68 -22.36 -1.51 27.50
CA LYS A 68 -23.59 -2.32 27.54
C LYS A 68 -24.80 -1.59 28.15
N GLN A 69 -24.61 -0.40 28.73
CA GLN A 69 -25.69 0.29 29.46
C GLN A 69 -26.88 0.66 28.56
N ASP A 70 -26.63 1.09 27.33
CA ASP A 70 -27.71 1.46 26.40
C ASP A 70 -28.47 0.25 25.87
N GLU A 71 -27.80 -0.87 25.62
CA GLU A 71 -28.46 -2.15 25.28
C GLU A 71 -29.38 -2.61 26.42
N ILE A 72 -28.94 -2.49 27.67
CA ILE A 72 -29.74 -2.85 28.84
C ILE A 72 -30.93 -1.90 29.01
N ARG A 73 -30.72 -0.58 28.83
CA ARG A 73 -31.82 0.39 28.84
C ARG A 73 -32.89 0.03 27.78
N GLN A 74 -32.48 -0.47 26.63
CA GLN A 74 -33.40 -0.90 25.57
C GLN A 74 -34.25 -2.11 25.98
N VAL A 75 -33.65 -3.12 26.65
CA VAL A 75 -34.41 -4.30 27.12
C VAL A 75 -35.55 -3.87 28.05
N TYR A 76 -35.24 -3.05 29.06
CA TYR A 76 -36.27 -2.52 29.96
C TYR A 76 -37.32 -1.64 29.26
N LEU A 77 -36.93 -0.85 28.25
CA LEU A 77 -37.87 -0.03 27.48
C LEU A 77 -38.80 -0.82 26.56
N LYS A 78 -38.39 -2.02 26.16
CA LYS A 78 -39.16 -2.96 25.34
C LYS A 78 -40.21 -3.68 26.19
N GLU A 79 -39.81 -4.19 27.36
CA GLU A 79 -40.72 -4.86 28.30
C GLU A 79 -41.68 -3.89 28.99
N GLY A 80 -41.23 -2.66 29.25
CA GLY A 80 -42.03 -1.62 29.90
C GLY A 80 -42.01 -1.72 31.43
N PRO A 81 -42.78 -0.87 32.13
CA PRO A 81 -42.77 -0.82 33.59
C PRO A 81 -43.34 -2.11 34.20
N TYR A 82 -42.70 -2.61 35.26
CA TYR A 82 -43.15 -3.79 35.99
C TYR A 82 -44.43 -3.52 36.79
N GLN A 83 -45.57 -4.03 36.27
CA GLN A 83 -46.93 -3.76 36.78
C GLN A 83 -47.72 -5.06 37.05
N PRO A 84 -47.45 -5.77 38.15
CA PRO A 84 -48.18 -7.00 38.47
C PRO A 84 -49.62 -6.70 38.93
N LYS A 85 -50.61 -7.14 38.15
CA LYS A 85 -52.04 -6.83 38.39
C LYS A 85 -52.82 -7.90 39.16
N ASN A 86 -52.35 -9.15 39.16
CA ASN A 86 -53.04 -10.30 39.76
C ASN A 86 -52.35 -10.76 41.05
N ILE A 87 -52.11 -9.84 41.98
CA ILE A 87 -51.46 -10.11 43.27
C ILE A 87 -52.24 -9.39 44.38
N ASP A 88 -52.43 -10.07 45.50
CA ASP A 88 -52.95 -9.45 46.73
C ASP A 88 -51.83 -8.66 47.43
N TYR A 89 -51.98 -7.34 47.46
CA TYR A 89 -50.99 -6.45 48.09
C TYR A 89 -51.19 -6.41 49.60
N PRO A 90 -50.10 -6.39 50.39
CA PRO A 90 -50.19 -6.41 51.85
C PRO A 90 -50.74 -5.08 52.40
N TYR A 91 -51.37 -5.15 53.58
CA TYR A 91 -51.75 -3.97 54.34
C TYR A 91 -50.58 -3.46 55.18
N ASN A 92 -50.43 -2.13 55.25
CA ASN A 92 -49.30 -1.48 55.90
C ASN A 92 -49.47 -1.30 57.44
N ASP A 93 -50.70 -1.43 57.97
CA ASP A 93 -51.03 -1.30 59.42
C ASP A 93 -52.35 -2.02 59.75
N ASP A 94 -52.43 -2.65 60.93
CA ASP A 94 -53.62 -3.34 61.45
C ASP A 94 -54.72 -2.37 61.92
N THR A 95 -54.37 -1.15 62.30
CA THR A 95 -55.31 -0.13 62.80
C THR A 95 -55.94 0.73 61.70
N HIS A 96 -55.17 1.03 60.64
CA HIS A 96 -55.61 1.80 59.47
C HIS A 96 -55.19 1.10 58.19
N ARG A 97 -55.96 0.07 57.81
CA ARG A 97 -55.70 -0.79 56.65
C ARG A 97 -55.60 0.01 55.36
N ARG A 98 -54.37 0.29 54.91
CA ARG A 98 -54.05 0.89 53.60
C ARG A 98 -53.10 -0.03 52.86
N GLN A 99 -53.34 -0.21 51.57
CA GLN A 99 -52.53 -1.04 50.68
C GLN A 99 -52.39 -0.33 49.32
N PHE A 100 -51.38 -0.74 48.54
CA PHE A 100 -51.25 -0.33 47.16
C PHE A 100 -52.55 -0.62 46.37
N GLN A 101 -52.97 0.31 45.52
CA GLN A 101 -54.16 0.15 44.68
C GLN A 101 -53.75 -0.09 43.23
N VAL A 102 -54.21 -1.20 42.65
CA VAL A 102 -53.94 -1.57 41.24
C VAL A 102 -54.44 -0.49 40.27
N SER A 103 -55.49 0.25 40.61
CA SER A 103 -55.99 1.40 39.83
C SER A 103 -54.97 2.53 39.64
N TRP A 104 -53.93 2.60 40.48
CA TRP A 104 -52.84 3.56 40.29
C TRP A 104 -52.00 3.28 39.04
N PHE A 105 -51.93 2.02 38.59
CA PHE A 105 -51.32 1.67 37.30
C PHE A 105 -52.10 2.25 36.13
N GLU A 106 -53.43 2.35 36.23
CA GLU A 106 -54.25 2.94 35.16
C GLU A 106 -53.99 4.45 35.07
N SER A 107 -53.89 5.11 36.23
CA SER A 107 -53.62 6.55 36.31
C SER A 107 -52.19 6.93 35.91
N HIS A 108 -51.23 6.01 36.02
CA HIS A 108 -49.79 6.26 35.78
C HIS A 108 -49.13 5.19 34.90
N ARG A 109 -49.87 4.72 33.89
CA ARG A 109 -49.52 3.56 33.05
C ARG A 109 -48.13 3.61 32.43
N GLY A 110 -47.67 4.79 32.07
CA GLY A 110 -46.43 4.97 31.31
C GLY A 110 -45.12 4.87 32.10
N TRP A 111 -45.15 4.79 33.44
CA TRP A 111 -43.91 4.87 34.22
C TRP A 111 -43.94 4.16 35.58
N LEU A 112 -45.11 3.98 36.20
CA LEU A 112 -45.22 3.49 37.57
C LEU A 112 -44.92 1.98 37.63
N GLU A 113 -44.02 1.60 38.53
CA GLU A 113 -43.66 0.21 38.83
C GLU A 113 -43.96 -0.11 40.29
N CYS A 114 -44.24 -1.38 40.61
CA CYS A 114 -44.43 -1.82 41.99
C CYS A 114 -43.68 -3.14 42.24
N SER A 115 -43.00 -3.24 43.39
CA SER A 115 -42.45 -4.49 43.89
C SER A 115 -43.34 -5.00 45.03
N PRO A 116 -44.14 -6.07 44.82
CA PRO A 116 -45.01 -6.63 45.86
C PRO A 116 -44.21 -7.09 47.10
N SER A 117 -42.99 -7.60 46.89
CA SER A 117 -42.13 -8.13 47.94
C SER A 117 -41.58 -7.06 48.90
N MET A 118 -41.62 -5.79 48.50
CA MET A 118 -41.18 -4.63 49.29
C MET A 118 -42.34 -3.74 49.74
N ASP A 119 -43.56 -4.05 49.27
CA ASP A 119 -44.72 -3.15 49.36
C ASP A 119 -44.33 -1.70 48.97
N ALA A 120 -43.68 -1.51 47.82
CA ALA A 120 -43.15 -0.20 47.42
C ALA A 120 -43.26 0.06 45.91
N ILE A 121 -43.39 1.34 45.54
CA ILE A 121 -43.45 1.80 44.14
C ILE A 121 -42.19 2.53 43.68
N TYR A 122 -41.93 2.42 42.37
CA TYR A 122 -40.76 2.96 41.66
C TYR A 122 -41.17 3.60 40.32
N CYS A 123 -40.22 4.22 39.63
CA CYS A 123 -40.40 4.87 38.34
C CYS A 123 -39.38 4.36 37.31
N LEU A 124 -39.87 3.67 36.28
CA LEU A 124 -38.99 3.08 35.25
C LEU A 124 -38.12 4.13 34.54
N PRO A 125 -38.66 5.23 33.97
CA PRO A 125 -37.84 6.26 33.33
C PRO A 125 -36.75 6.80 34.26
N SER A 126 -37.09 7.09 35.52
CA SER A 126 -36.15 7.63 36.50
C SER A 126 -35.11 6.60 36.94
N TYR A 127 -35.41 5.31 36.92
CA TYR A 127 -34.40 4.26 37.09
C TYR A 127 -33.41 4.20 35.91
N LEU A 128 -33.90 4.32 34.67
CA LEU A 128 -33.07 4.20 33.47
C LEU A 128 -32.10 5.39 33.26
N PHE A 129 -32.54 6.60 33.60
CA PHE A 129 -31.82 7.85 33.30
C PHE A 129 -31.61 8.77 34.52
N GLY A 130 -31.96 8.32 35.73
CA GLY A 130 -31.74 9.08 36.95
C GLY A 130 -30.25 9.27 37.25
N LYS A 131 -29.88 10.44 37.79
CA LYS A 131 -28.54 10.68 38.30
C LYS A 131 -28.31 9.87 39.58
N LYS A 132 -27.06 9.45 39.80
CA LYS A 132 -26.63 8.74 41.02
C LYS A 132 -27.10 9.50 42.28
N PRO A 133 -27.65 8.83 43.30
CA PRO A 133 -28.06 9.45 44.57
C PRO A 133 -26.94 10.30 45.18
N ILE A 134 -27.17 11.61 45.37
CA ILE A 134 -26.22 12.52 46.07
C ILE A 134 -26.67 12.72 47.54
N GLY A 135 -27.28 11.71 48.16
CA GLY A 135 -27.59 11.72 49.59
C GLY A 135 -28.64 12.76 50.03
N ARG A 136 -29.49 13.28 49.13
CA ARG A 136 -30.68 14.05 49.54
C ARG A 136 -31.88 13.09 49.68
N PRO A 137 -32.46 12.91 50.87
CA PRO A 137 -33.46 11.86 51.16
C PRO A 137 -34.82 11.99 50.43
N ARG A 138 -34.98 12.97 49.53
CA ARG A 138 -36.22 13.20 48.76
C ARG A 138 -36.11 12.89 47.27
N SER A 139 -34.92 12.74 46.68
CA SER A 139 -34.78 12.47 45.23
C SER A 139 -34.84 10.99 44.86
N ASP A 140 -34.55 10.10 45.81
CA ASP A 140 -34.21 8.69 45.51
C ASP A 140 -35.36 7.71 45.81
N ALA A 141 -36.49 8.23 46.31
CA ALA A 141 -37.65 7.45 46.74
C ALA A 141 -38.26 6.62 45.61
N PHE A 142 -38.24 7.10 44.36
CA PHE A 142 -38.81 6.39 43.21
C PHE A 142 -37.76 5.67 42.34
N ILE A 143 -36.48 5.65 42.77
CA ILE A 143 -35.37 5.09 42.00
C ILE A 143 -34.76 3.88 42.72
N SER A 144 -34.31 4.06 43.96
CA SER A 144 -33.58 3.01 44.71
C SER A 144 -34.23 2.62 46.03
N ILE A 145 -34.84 3.56 46.75
CA ILE A 145 -35.38 3.30 48.11
C ILE A 145 -36.78 2.65 48.03
N GLY A 146 -37.60 3.07 47.07
CA GLY A 146 -39.01 2.69 46.99
C GLY A 146 -39.89 3.58 47.86
N PHE A 147 -41.09 3.89 47.37
CA PHE A 147 -42.09 4.65 48.13
C PHE A 147 -43.21 3.72 48.61
N ASN A 148 -43.52 3.73 49.91
CA ASN A 148 -44.55 2.87 50.51
C ASN A 148 -45.51 3.59 51.45
N ASN A 149 -45.48 4.93 51.53
CA ASN A 149 -46.35 5.67 52.44
C ASN A 149 -47.74 5.92 51.79
N TRP A 150 -48.60 4.90 51.86
CA TRP A 150 -49.95 4.92 51.28
C TRP A 150 -50.86 5.99 51.87
N LYS A 151 -50.58 6.50 53.08
CA LYS A 151 -51.36 7.58 53.71
C LYS A 151 -51.36 8.86 52.88
N LYS A 152 -50.27 9.12 52.16
CA LYS A 152 -50.06 10.34 51.36
C LYS A 152 -50.54 10.20 49.91
N VAL A 153 -50.87 9.00 49.49
CA VAL A 153 -51.44 8.79 48.15
C VAL A 153 -52.91 9.21 48.22
N ASN A 154 -53.30 10.15 47.35
CA ASN A 154 -54.57 10.90 47.34
C ASN A 154 -54.63 12.20 48.17
N ASP A 155 -53.49 12.74 48.63
CA ASP A 155 -53.42 14.06 49.30
C ASP A 155 -53.46 15.24 48.29
N GLY A 156 -54.38 15.18 47.32
CA GLY A 156 -54.55 16.21 46.29
C GLY A 156 -53.24 16.57 45.57
N MET A 157 -52.91 17.87 45.52
CA MET A 157 -51.68 18.38 44.88
C MET A 157 -50.38 18.02 45.62
N ASN A 158 -50.49 17.55 46.87
CA ASN A 158 -49.36 17.06 47.67
C ASN A 158 -49.12 15.54 47.48
N CYS A 159 -49.93 14.88 46.64
CA CYS A 159 -49.74 13.47 46.30
C CYS A 159 -48.32 13.23 45.76
N PRO A 160 -47.52 12.33 46.38
CA PRO A 160 -46.14 12.07 45.97
C PRO A 160 -45.99 11.62 44.51
N LEU A 161 -47.00 10.95 43.94
CA LEU A 161 -47.04 10.56 42.52
C LEU A 161 -47.11 11.79 41.60
N ILE A 162 -47.98 12.75 41.93
CA ILE A 162 -48.15 14.00 41.15
C ILE A 162 -46.91 14.88 41.32
N HIS A 163 -46.39 14.98 42.55
CA HIS A 163 -45.18 15.74 42.83
C HIS A 163 -43.94 15.14 42.14
N HIS A 164 -43.84 13.81 42.04
CA HIS A 164 -42.74 13.14 41.32
C HIS A 164 -42.72 13.48 39.83
N VAL A 165 -43.89 13.45 39.17
CA VAL A 165 -44.02 13.85 37.75
C VAL A 165 -43.60 15.31 37.56
N GLY A 166 -43.90 16.16 38.53
CA GLY A 166 -43.51 17.57 38.54
C GLY A 166 -44.29 18.43 37.53
N LYS A 167 -44.49 19.71 37.86
CA LYS A 167 -45.16 20.67 36.95
C LYS A 167 -44.22 21.16 35.85
N ASP A 168 -42.95 21.38 36.18
CA ASP A 168 -41.92 21.89 35.27
C ASP A 168 -41.57 20.88 34.15
N PRO A 169 -41.47 21.29 32.87
CA PRO A 169 -40.96 20.44 31.78
C PRO A 169 -39.55 19.88 32.02
N ASN A 170 -38.73 20.51 32.87
CA ASN A 170 -37.39 20.09 33.29
C ASN A 170 -37.37 19.35 34.64
N SER A 171 -38.53 18.88 35.12
CA SER A 171 -38.54 17.96 36.27
C SER A 171 -37.73 16.69 35.96
N PRO A 172 -37.05 16.09 36.96
CA PRO A 172 -36.23 14.89 36.75
C PRO A 172 -36.97 13.76 36.03
N HIS A 173 -38.25 13.55 36.37
CA HIS A 173 -39.11 12.59 35.71
C HIS A 173 -39.30 12.89 34.21
N LYS A 174 -39.70 14.12 33.85
CA LYS A 174 -39.95 14.48 32.44
C LYS A 174 -38.68 14.48 31.60
N ILE A 175 -37.53 14.86 32.17
CA ILE A 175 -36.22 14.71 31.51
C ILE A 175 -35.96 13.24 31.21
N ALA A 176 -36.14 12.36 32.20
CA ALA A 176 -35.94 10.93 32.02
C ALA A 176 -36.90 10.33 30.98
N VAL A 177 -38.17 10.73 30.96
CA VAL A 177 -39.15 10.35 29.93
C VAL A 177 -38.73 10.84 28.55
N LYS A 178 -38.17 12.05 28.44
CA LYS A 178 -37.63 12.59 27.18
C LYS A 178 -36.44 11.74 26.70
N CYS A 179 -35.49 11.42 27.57
CA CYS A 179 -34.38 10.52 27.24
C CYS A 179 -34.85 9.13 26.77
N CYS A 180 -35.90 8.58 27.40
CA CYS A 180 -36.52 7.32 26.95
C CYS A 180 -37.08 7.43 25.51
N LYS A 181 -37.72 8.56 25.17
CA LYS A 181 -38.26 8.83 23.83
C LYS A 181 -37.15 9.04 22.81
N ASP A 182 -36.11 9.78 23.17
CA ASP A 182 -34.96 10.06 22.31
C ASP A 182 -34.23 8.75 21.96
N LEU A 183 -34.00 7.87 22.95
CA LEU A 183 -33.40 6.55 22.74
C LEU A 183 -34.26 5.66 21.82
N LYS A 184 -35.60 5.69 21.96
CA LYS A 184 -36.53 4.98 21.05
C LYS A 184 -36.50 5.55 19.62
N ASN A 185 -36.34 6.87 19.47
CA ASN A 185 -36.34 7.55 18.16
C ASN A 185 -35.02 7.39 17.40
N CYS A 186 -33.87 7.32 18.07
CA CYS A 186 -32.57 7.08 17.42
C CYS A 186 -32.56 5.79 16.61
N PHE A 187 -33.20 4.73 17.11
CA PHE A 187 -33.29 3.44 16.41
C PHE A 187 -34.20 3.51 15.18
N LEU A 188 -35.37 4.14 15.31
CA LEU A 188 -36.29 4.38 14.17
C LEU A 188 -35.63 5.18 13.04
N HIS A 189 -34.64 6.02 13.34
CA HIS A 189 -33.91 6.81 12.35
C HIS A 189 -32.81 5.99 11.64
N ILE A 190 -32.17 5.06 12.34
CA ILE A 190 -31.16 4.15 11.78
C ILE A 190 -31.85 3.07 10.91
N ASP A 191 -32.93 2.47 11.41
CA ASP A 191 -33.72 1.51 10.64
C ASP A 191 -34.28 2.13 9.37
N LYS A 192 -34.83 3.35 9.44
CA LYS A 192 -35.29 4.08 8.26
C LYS A 192 -34.17 4.48 7.30
N LEU A 193 -32.92 4.60 7.75
CA LEU A 193 -31.76 4.86 6.90
C LEU A 193 -31.28 3.59 6.19
N ILE A 194 -31.34 2.45 6.87
CA ILE A 194 -31.02 1.13 6.32
C ILE A 194 -32.12 0.66 5.35
N GLU A 195 -33.39 0.85 5.70
CA GLU A 195 -34.55 0.57 4.82
C GLU A 195 -34.63 1.52 3.61
N LYS A 196 -33.99 2.69 3.65
CA LYS A 196 -33.97 3.64 2.51
C LYS A 196 -33.06 3.21 1.37
N GLN A 197 -32.05 2.38 1.63
CA GLN A 197 -31.20 1.85 0.56
C GLN A 197 -31.88 0.62 -0.04
N THR A 198 -32.45 0.78 -1.22
CA THR A 198 -33.05 -0.35 -1.94
C THR A 198 -31.96 -1.39 -2.26
N SER A 199 -32.29 -2.70 -2.24
CA SER A 199 -31.35 -3.77 -2.63
C SER A 199 -30.65 -3.47 -3.97
N LYS A 200 -31.38 -2.83 -4.89
CA LYS A 200 -30.87 -2.39 -6.20
C LYS A 200 -29.81 -1.28 -6.10
N GLU A 201 -29.95 -0.34 -5.17
CA GLU A 201 -28.93 0.67 -4.91
C GLU A 201 -27.66 0.07 -4.30
N LEU A 202 -27.80 -0.93 -3.43
CA LEU A 202 -26.66 -1.67 -2.88
C LEU A 202 -25.89 -2.40 -3.99
N ASP A 203 -26.61 -3.13 -4.86
CA ASP A 203 -26.00 -3.82 -6.00
C ASP A 203 -25.29 -2.84 -6.96
N ASN A 204 -25.90 -1.69 -7.24
CA ASN A 204 -25.31 -0.65 -8.07
C ASN A 204 -24.06 -0.05 -7.44
N ASN A 205 -24.08 0.21 -6.14
CA ASN A 205 -22.94 0.74 -5.39
C ASN A 205 -21.78 -0.27 -5.34
N GLN A 206 -22.08 -1.56 -5.16
CA GLN A 206 -21.09 -2.64 -5.24
C GLN A 206 -20.45 -2.72 -6.63
N LEU A 207 -21.27 -2.66 -7.70
CA LEU A 207 -20.77 -2.69 -9.07
C LEU A 207 -19.87 -1.49 -9.38
N TRP A 208 -20.23 -0.29 -8.89
CA TRP A 208 -19.37 0.87 -9.00
C TRP A 208 -18.05 0.65 -8.27
N LEU A 209 -18.09 0.30 -6.98
CA LEU A 209 -16.90 0.13 -6.16
C LEU A 209 -15.95 -0.90 -6.78
N LYS A 210 -16.50 -2.03 -7.24
CA LYS A 210 -15.75 -3.06 -7.97
C LYS A 210 -15.04 -2.49 -9.20
N THR A 211 -15.74 -1.70 -10.00
CA THR A 211 -15.17 -1.05 -11.19
C THR A 211 -14.04 -0.10 -10.81
N SER A 212 -14.23 0.70 -9.75
CA SER A 212 -13.20 1.61 -9.23
C SER A 212 -11.98 0.85 -8.70
N ILE A 213 -12.16 -0.26 -7.97
CA ILE A 213 -11.05 -1.09 -7.47
C ILE A 213 -10.26 -1.68 -8.63
N GLU A 214 -10.92 -2.27 -9.64
CA GLU A 214 -10.19 -2.85 -10.80
C GLU A 214 -9.43 -1.79 -11.58
N CYS A 215 -10.03 -0.61 -11.81
CA CYS A 215 -9.34 0.47 -12.50
C CYS A 215 -8.12 0.96 -11.72
N ALA A 216 -8.24 1.13 -10.40
CA ALA A 216 -7.14 1.55 -9.54
C ALA A 216 -6.02 0.51 -9.50
N ARG A 217 -6.38 -0.77 -9.34
CA ARG A 217 -5.46 -1.90 -9.36
C ARG A 217 -4.71 -1.98 -10.69
N TRP A 218 -5.41 -1.88 -11.81
CA TRP A 218 -4.79 -1.94 -13.13
C TRP A 218 -3.77 -0.82 -13.31
N LEU A 219 -4.13 0.42 -12.94
CA LEU A 219 -3.22 1.56 -13.04
C LEU A 219 -1.99 1.38 -12.14
N ALA A 220 -2.17 0.90 -10.92
CA ALA A 220 -1.06 0.60 -10.00
C ALA A 220 -0.12 -0.47 -10.59
N PHE A 221 -0.66 -1.55 -11.16
CA PHE A 221 0.13 -2.64 -11.77
C PHE A 221 0.93 -2.19 -13.00
N GLN A 222 0.46 -1.15 -13.69
CA GLN A 222 1.14 -0.57 -14.85
C GLN A 222 2.03 0.63 -14.50
N ALA A 223 2.17 0.98 -13.22
CA ALA A 223 2.83 2.21 -12.77
C ALA A 223 2.27 3.49 -13.44
N CYS A 224 0.98 3.49 -13.79
CA CYS A 224 0.31 4.63 -14.39
C CYS A 224 -0.20 5.60 -13.31
N ALA A 225 -0.16 6.89 -13.62
CA ALA A 225 -0.80 7.92 -12.80
C ALA A 225 -2.28 7.61 -12.64
N LEU A 226 -2.85 7.78 -11.44
CA LEU A 226 -4.30 7.75 -11.27
C LEU A 226 -4.94 9.09 -11.66
N ARG A 227 -4.34 10.19 -11.19
CA ARG A 227 -4.93 11.54 -11.25
C ARG A 227 -4.60 12.31 -12.51
N GLY A 228 -5.54 13.15 -12.93
CA GLY A 228 -5.34 14.17 -13.95
C GLY A 228 -4.83 15.49 -13.38
N HIS A 229 -4.32 16.38 -14.23
CA HIS A 229 -4.06 17.77 -13.83
C HIS A 229 -5.36 18.55 -13.60
N ASP A 230 -6.39 18.24 -14.39
CA ASP A 230 -7.73 18.80 -14.28
C ASP A 230 -8.78 17.70 -14.44
N GLU A 231 -9.50 17.39 -13.37
CA GLU A 231 -10.54 16.35 -13.31
C GLU A 231 -11.96 16.93 -13.43
N SER A 232 -12.08 18.23 -13.74
CA SER A 232 -13.36 18.92 -13.99
C SER A 232 -14.14 18.30 -15.15
N LEU A 233 -15.44 18.55 -15.22
CA LEU A 233 -16.30 18.03 -16.30
C LEU A 233 -15.92 18.62 -17.67
N ASP A 234 -15.42 19.85 -17.69
CA ASP A 234 -15.04 20.57 -18.91
C ASP A 234 -13.64 20.15 -19.44
N SER A 235 -12.89 19.39 -18.65
CA SER A 235 -11.57 18.90 -19.04
C SER A 235 -11.65 17.85 -20.15
N LYS A 236 -10.83 18.03 -21.18
CA LYS A 236 -10.66 17.04 -22.28
C LYS A 236 -10.00 15.74 -21.82
N ASN A 237 -9.28 15.76 -20.70
CA ASN A 237 -8.64 14.57 -20.12
C ASN A 237 -8.69 14.67 -18.59
N ARG A 238 -9.60 13.91 -17.98
CA ARG A 238 -9.86 13.94 -16.54
C ARG A 238 -8.93 13.05 -15.72
N GLY A 239 -7.83 12.61 -16.30
CA GLY A 239 -6.87 11.69 -15.67
C GLY A 239 -7.19 10.23 -15.94
N ASN A 240 -6.15 9.39 -15.88
CA ASN A 240 -6.26 8.00 -16.33
C ASN A 240 -7.30 7.20 -15.54
N PHE A 241 -7.52 7.48 -14.25
CA PHE A 241 -8.52 6.76 -13.46
C PHE A 241 -9.94 7.01 -13.96
N ILE A 242 -10.32 8.27 -14.15
CA ILE A 242 -11.65 8.62 -14.65
C ILE A 242 -11.81 8.16 -16.10
N GLU A 243 -10.79 8.35 -16.94
CA GLU A 243 -10.84 7.92 -18.34
C GLU A 243 -10.87 6.39 -18.49
N LEU A 244 -10.19 5.63 -17.62
CA LEU A 244 -10.27 4.17 -17.60
C LEU A 244 -11.64 3.67 -17.12
N ILE A 245 -12.25 4.35 -16.16
CA ILE A 245 -13.64 4.07 -15.74
C ILE A 245 -14.62 4.31 -16.91
N LYS A 246 -14.50 5.45 -17.62
CA LYS A 246 -15.27 5.73 -18.84
C LYS A 246 -15.04 4.68 -19.92
N PHE A 247 -13.78 4.28 -20.13
CA PHE A 247 -13.44 3.24 -21.09
C PHE A 247 -14.10 1.91 -20.73
N THR A 248 -14.10 1.54 -19.44
CA THR A 248 -14.72 0.29 -18.98
C THR A 248 -16.24 0.29 -19.21
N SER A 249 -16.89 1.45 -19.15
CA SER A 249 -18.33 1.53 -19.35
C SER A 249 -18.77 1.37 -20.80
N THR A 250 -17.91 1.62 -21.78
CA THR A 250 -18.26 1.41 -23.19
C THR A 250 -18.44 -0.07 -23.55
N PHE A 251 -17.93 -0.99 -22.73
CA PHE A 251 -18.05 -2.44 -22.91
C PHE A 251 -19.09 -3.10 -22.00
N ASN A 252 -19.71 -2.35 -21.09
CA ASN A 252 -20.63 -2.92 -20.12
C ASN A 252 -21.76 -1.95 -19.78
N ASP A 253 -22.93 -2.17 -20.38
CA ASP A 253 -24.12 -1.34 -20.21
C ASP A 253 -24.58 -1.25 -18.75
N LYS A 254 -24.40 -2.32 -17.97
CA LYS A 254 -24.72 -2.31 -16.53
C LYS A 254 -23.81 -1.34 -15.78
N VAL A 255 -22.51 -1.38 -16.06
CA VAL A 255 -21.53 -0.43 -15.50
C VAL A 255 -21.86 0.99 -15.98
N ALA A 256 -22.11 1.20 -17.27
CA ALA A 256 -22.49 2.51 -17.81
C ALA A 256 -23.71 3.12 -17.12
N SER A 257 -24.73 2.30 -16.84
CA SER A 257 -25.96 2.74 -16.18
C SER A 257 -25.78 3.17 -14.72
N VAL A 258 -24.68 2.77 -14.07
CA VAL A 258 -24.42 3.10 -12.67
C VAL A 258 -23.30 4.11 -12.51
N ILE A 259 -22.37 4.26 -13.47
CA ILE A 259 -21.15 5.07 -13.33
C ILE A 259 -21.26 6.58 -13.66
N LEU A 260 -20.29 7.36 -13.17
CA LEU A 260 -20.09 8.81 -13.33
C LEU A 260 -21.32 9.68 -13.08
N GLU A 261 -21.90 10.25 -14.13
CA GLU A 261 -23.05 11.15 -14.07
C GLU A 261 -24.33 10.41 -13.70
N ASN A 262 -24.34 9.08 -13.84
CA ASN A 262 -25.46 8.21 -13.47
C ASN A 262 -25.42 7.77 -12.00
N ALA A 263 -24.38 8.14 -11.22
CA ALA A 263 -24.34 7.86 -9.78
C ALA A 263 -25.31 8.74 -8.98
N PRO A 264 -25.85 8.22 -7.87
CA PRO A 264 -26.39 9.07 -6.81
C PRO A 264 -25.32 10.08 -6.34
N GLN A 265 -25.70 11.34 -6.08
CA GLN A 265 -24.75 12.40 -5.67
C GLN A 265 -23.87 12.03 -4.47
N ASN A 266 -24.34 11.12 -3.61
CA ASN A 266 -23.68 10.68 -2.38
C ASN A 266 -22.70 9.51 -2.56
N ALA A 267 -22.62 8.88 -3.74
CA ALA A 267 -21.84 7.66 -3.99
C ALA A 267 -20.73 7.89 -5.03
N LYS A 268 -19.83 8.84 -4.77
CA LYS A 268 -18.71 9.15 -5.69
C LYS A 268 -17.44 8.39 -5.28
N TYR A 269 -17.23 7.19 -5.83
CA TYR A 269 -15.99 6.41 -5.65
C TYR A 269 -14.85 6.84 -6.59
N THR A 270 -15.00 7.98 -7.25
CA THR A 270 -13.97 8.59 -8.11
C THR A 270 -13.03 9.50 -7.34
N SER A 271 -13.35 9.83 -6.08
CA SER A 271 -12.64 10.89 -5.37
C SER A 271 -11.17 10.55 -5.11
N PRO A 272 -10.30 11.57 -5.01
CA PRO A 272 -8.89 11.36 -4.74
C PRO A 272 -8.61 10.66 -3.39
N THR A 273 -9.52 10.77 -2.43
CA THR A 273 -9.46 10.10 -1.12
C THR A 273 -9.78 8.61 -1.26
N ILE A 274 -10.81 8.26 -2.02
CA ILE A 274 -11.21 6.87 -2.26
C ILE A 274 -10.12 6.12 -3.04
N GLN A 275 -9.50 6.78 -4.04
CA GLN A 275 -8.35 6.22 -4.76
C GLN A 275 -7.19 5.87 -3.81
N LYS A 276 -6.89 6.76 -2.85
CA LYS A 276 -5.85 6.52 -1.83
C LYS A 276 -6.22 5.37 -0.92
N GLU A 277 -7.47 5.29 -0.48
CA GLU A 277 -7.98 4.21 0.38
C GLU A 277 -7.87 2.85 -0.31
N ILE A 278 -8.30 2.74 -1.58
CA ILE A 278 -8.18 1.50 -2.34
C ILE A 278 -6.71 1.06 -2.45
N LEU A 279 -5.80 1.99 -2.77
CA LEU A 279 -4.38 1.68 -2.87
C LEU A 279 -3.77 1.32 -1.51
N HIS A 280 -4.22 1.96 -0.44
CA HIS A 280 -3.78 1.65 0.92
C HIS A 280 -4.22 0.26 1.35
N ILE A 281 -5.47 -0.13 1.06
CA ILE A 281 -5.98 -1.48 1.31
C ILE A 281 -5.19 -2.52 0.52
N LEU A 282 -4.93 -2.27 -0.77
CA LEU A 282 -4.11 -3.17 -1.58
C LEU A 282 -2.69 -3.32 -1.02
N ALA A 283 -2.03 -2.21 -0.66
CA ALA A 283 -0.68 -2.23 -0.11
C ALA A 283 -0.62 -2.91 1.26
N SER A 284 -1.59 -2.62 2.13
CA SER A 284 -1.68 -3.22 3.47
C SER A 284 -1.92 -4.72 3.38
N ASN A 285 -2.79 -5.17 2.47
CA ASN A 285 -2.98 -6.60 2.20
C ASN A 285 -1.70 -7.29 1.74
N VAL A 286 -0.94 -6.68 0.82
CA VAL A 286 0.37 -7.21 0.41
C VAL A 286 1.32 -7.33 1.60
N GLN A 287 1.42 -6.28 2.43
CA GLN A 287 2.32 -6.28 3.58
C GLN A 287 1.89 -7.29 4.65
N ASN A 288 0.60 -7.45 4.87
CA ASN A 288 0.05 -8.48 5.76
C ASN A 288 0.33 -9.88 5.21
N ALA A 289 0.20 -10.11 3.90
CA ALA A 289 0.58 -11.40 3.30
C ALA A 289 2.08 -11.68 3.43
N ILE A 290 2.95 -10.68 3.29
CA ILE A 290 4.39 -10.83 3.56
C ILE A 290 4.62 -11.15 5.04
N HIS A 291 3.93 -10.47 5.95
CA HIS A 291 3.99 -10.75 7.39
C HIS A 291 3.55 -12.19 7.71
N GLU A 292 2.45 -12.65 7.13
CA GLU A 292 1.96 -14.04 7.26
C GLU A 292 2.95 -15.05 6.66
N GLU A 293 3.62 -14.72 5.54
CA GLU A 293 4.64 -15.58 4.93
C GLU A 293 5.87 -15.71 5.82
N ILE A 294 6.24 -14.65 6.55
CA ILE A 294 7.30 -14.66 7.58
C ILE A 294 6.83 -15.47 8.80
N GLY A 295 5.62 -15.20 9.31
CA GLY A 295 5.13 -15.78 10.56
C GLY A 295 6.07 -15.48 11.73
N ASP A 296 6.44 -16.53 12.48
CA ASP A 296 7.40 -16.45 13.58
C ASP A 296 8.87 -16.55 13.12
N ALA A 297 9.12 -16.63 11.82
CA ALA A 297 10.47 -16.76 11.29
C ALA A 297 11.29 -15.51 11.57
N LYS A 298 12.59 -15.75 11.72
CA LYS A 298 13.56 -14.67 11.81
C LYS A 298 13.87 -14.11 10.41
N PHE A 299 14.14 -12.81 10.32
CA PHE A 299 14.34 -12.13 9.05
C PHE A 299 15.53 -11.17 9.07
N PHE A 300 15.98 -10.80 7.88
CA PHE A 300 17.00 -9.80 7.63
C PHE A 300 16.33 -8.54 7.07
N ILE A 301 16.81 -7.38 7.51
CA ILE A 301 16.44 -6.11 6.88
C ILE A 301 17.53 -5.74 5.87
N LEU A 302 17.13 -5.40 4.64
CA LEU A 302 18.02 -4.75 3.68
C LEU A 302 17.53 -3.31 3.51
N VAL A 303 18.43 -2.35 3.74
CA VAL A 303 18.12 -0.93 3.77
C VAL A 303 19.08 -0.18 2.87
N ASP A 304 18.55 0.78 2.13
CA ASP A 304 19.34 1.68 1.30
C ASP A 304 18.61 3.01 1.16
N GLU A 305 19.38 4.06 0.92
CA GLU A 305 18.89 5.42 0.79
C GLU A 305 19.13 5.97 -0.62
N ALA A 306 18.10 6.59 -1.18
CA ALA A 306 18.24 7.32 -2.44
C ALA A 306 17.33 8.54 -2.49
N GLN A 307 17.76 9.53 -3.26
CA GLN A 307 16.94 10.71 -3.57
C GLN A 307 15.91 10.40 -4.65
N ASP A 308 14.68 10.88 -4.45
CA ASP A 308 13.64 10.88 -5.48
C ASP A 308 13.78 12.04 -6.48
N GLU A 309 12.91 12.10 -7.49
CA GLU A 309 12.86 13.19 -8.49
C GLU A 309 12.59 14.58 -7.89
N SER A 310 12.11 14.64 -6.64
CA SER A 310 11.92 15.88 -5.88
C SER A 310 13.12 16.21 -4.98
N LYS A 311 14.23 15.46 -5.10
CA LYS A 311 15.46 15.58 -4.30
C LYS A 311 15.23 15.33 -2.80
N ARG A 312 14.20 14.55 -2.46
CA ARG A 312 13.91 14.15 -1.08
C ARG A 312 14.53 12.79 -0.84
N GLU A 313 15.19 12.64 0.32
CA GLU A 313 15.74 11.36 0.73
C GLU A 313 14.61 10.36 1.01
N LYS A 314 14.77 9.16 0.46
CA LYS A 314 13.89 8.00 0.63
C LYS A 314 14.70 6.82 1.09
N MET A 315 14.17 6.08 2.06
CA MET A 315 14.75 4.84 2.57
C MET A 315 13.87 3.68 2.14
N ALA A 316 14.43 2.74 1.37
CA ALA A 316 13.76 1.50 1.02
C ALA A 316 14.03 0.44 2.10
N ILE A 317 12.99 -0.30 2.49
CA ILE A 317 13.07 -1.41 3.43
C ILE A 317 12.65 -2.67 2.68
N ILE A 318 13.58 -3.62 2.60
CA ILE A 318 13.37 -4.94 2.02
C ILE A 318 13.53 -5.97 3.13
N LEU A 319 12.65 -6.96 3.18
CA LEU A 319 12.74 -8.07 4.12
C LEU A 319 13.25 -9.30 3.39
N ARG A 320 14.27 -9.94 3.95
CA ARG A 320 14.84 -11.19 3.45
C ARG A 320 14.69 -12.29 4.49
N PHE A 321 14.06 -13.39 4.13
CA PHE A 321 13.78 -14.50 5.05
C PHE A 321 13.71 -15.82 4.28
N VAL A 322 13.54 -16.92 5.01
CA VAL A 322 13.32 -18.25 4.44
C VAL A 322 11.85 -18.61 4.63
N ASP A 323 11.14 -18.91 3.55
CA ASP A 323 9.73 -19.30 3.62
C ASP A 323 9.55 -20.70 4.24
N LYS A 324 8.31 -21.08 4.50
CA LYS A 324 7.94 -22.41 5.02
C LYS A 324 8.38 -23.59 4.13
N ASN A 325 8.76 -23.34 2.89
CA ASN A 325 9.22 -24.35 1.94
C ASN A 325 10.76 -24.41 1.85
N GLY A 326 11.47 -23.58 2.61
CA GLY A 326 12.94 -23.53 2.63
C GLY A 326 13.55 -22.64 1.54
N PHE A 327 12.77 -21.81 0.83
CA PHE A 327 13.29 -20.91 -0.19
C PHE A 327 13.59 -19.52 0.40
N ILE A 328 14.72 -18.95 -0.03
CA ILE A 328 15.05 -17.56 0.28
C ILE A 328 14.07 -16.65 -0.47
N LYS A 329 13.41 -15.77 0.28
CA LYS A 329 12.55 -14.70 -0.23
C LYS A 329 13.17 -13.35 0.05
N GLU A 330 13.02 -12.43 -0.88
CA GLU A 330 13.34 -11.01 -0.72
C GLU A 330 12.13 -10.21 -1.19
N HIS A 331 11.42 -9.57 -0.26
CA HIS A 331 10.24 -8.76 -0.56
C HIS A 331 10.50 -7.30 -0.27
N PHE A 332 10.13 -6.44 -1.21
CA PHE A 332 10.03 -5.02 -0.95
C PHE A 332 8.89 -4.79 0.04
N PHE A 333 9.20 -4.18 1.18
CA PHE A 333 8.22 -4.03 2.24
C PHE A 333 7.66 -2.62 2.31
N HIS A 334 8.52 -1.61 2.26
CA HIS A 334 8.10 -0.21 2.32
C HIS A 334 9.17 0.74 1.78
N VAL A 335 8.75 1.93 1.33
CA VAL A 335 9.64 3.09 1.16
C VAL A 335 9.20 4.22 2.07
N VAL A 336 10.12 4.83 2.80
CA VAL A 336 9.83 5.88 3.77
C VAL A 336 10.55 7.16 3.38
N HIS A 337 9.89 8.31 3.56
CA HIS A 337 10.59 9.57 3.50
C HIS A 337 11.37 9.80 4.79
N VAL A 338 12.67 10.08 4.66
CA VAL A 338 13.52 10.45 5.78
C VAL A 338 13.96 11.90 5.63
N ARG A 339 13.89 12.67 6.72
CA ARG A 339 14.27 14.09 6.72
C ARG A 339 15.79 14.30 6.62
N ASP A 340 16.54 13.33 7.13
CA ASP A 340 17.99 13.28 7.19
C ASP A 340 18.43 11.81 7.19
N THR A 341 19.69 11.56 6.83
CA THR A 341 20.27 10.21 6.76
C THR A 341 21.04 9.86 8.04
N THR A 342 20.68 10.45 9.19
CA THR A 342 21.32 10.09 10.46
C THR A 342 20.83 8.73 10.94
N ALA A 343 21.72 7.94 11.54
CA ALA A 343 21.40 6.61 12.05
C ALA A 343 20.15 6.57 12.94
N LEU A 344 19.96 7.59 13.78
CA LEU A 344 18.82 7.68 14.70
C LEU A 344 17.50 7.87 13.95
N THR A 345 17.47 8.77 12.96
CA THR A 345 16.29 8.98 12.12
C THR A 345 15.96 7.71 11.35
N LEU A 346 16.95 7.08 10.71
CA LEU A 346 16.77 5.84 9.94
C LEU A 346 16.21 4.71 10.82
N LYS A 347 16.82 4.47 11.99
CA LYS A 347 16.34 3.48 12.95
C LYS A 347 14.91 3.75 13.40
N LYS A 348 14.59 5.00 13.73
CA LYS A 348 13.25 5.40 14.17
C LYS A 348 12.20 5.07 13.10
N GLU A 349 12.47 5.44 11.86
CA GLU A 349 11.53 5.19 10.76
C GLU A 349 11.40 3.70 10.44
N ILE A 350 12.48 2.92 10.50
CA ILE A 350 12.40 1.44 10.40
C ILE A 350 11.54 0.87 11.53
N TYR A 351 11.73 1.34 12.77
CA TYR A 351 10.96 0.88 13.93
C TYR A 351 9.47 1.18 13.77
N VAL A 352 9.10 2.37 13.30
CA VAL A 352 7.72 2.76 13.03
C VAL A 352 7.09 1.84 11.99
N VAL A 353 7.79 1.56 10.88
CA VAL A 353 7.29 0.65 9.85
C VAL A 353 7.11 -0.77 10.38
N LEU A 354 8.12 -1.35 11.02
CA LEU A 354 8.04 -2.72 11.52
C LEU A 354 6.95 -2.88 12.59
N SER A 355 6.82 -1.91 13.50
CA SER A 355 5.77 -1.90 14.52
C SER A 355 4.37 -1.80 13.93
N ARG A 356 4.19 -1.03 12.84
CA ARG A 356 2.87 -0.87 12.17
C ARG A 356 2.31 -2.20 11.66
N TYR A 357 3.18 -3.14 11.28
CA TYR A 357 2.81 -4.46 10.77
C TYR A 357 3.19 -5.60 11.73
N ASN A 358 3.31 -5.29 13.02
CA ASN A 358 3.57 -6.26 14.08
C ASN A 358 4.81 -7.15 13.85
N LEU A 359 5.84 -6.60 13.20
CA LEU A 359 7.14 -7.25 13.04
C LEU A 359 8.06 -6.84 14.18
N HIS A 360 8.40 -7.79 15.05
CA HIS A 360 9.24 -7.53 16.22
C HIS A 360 10.71 -7.36 15.84
N ILE A 361 11.36 -6.32 16.38
CA ILE A 361 12.80 -6.04 16.20
C ILE A 361 13.67 -7.21 16.69
N GLU A 362 13.22 -7.91 17.73
CA GLU A 362 13.88 -9.10 18.30
C GLU A 362 13.96 -10.29 17.32
N ASN A 363 13.16 -10.24 16.23
CA ASN A 363 13.19 -11.23 15.17
C ASN A 363 14.19 -10.92 14.06
N ILE A 364 14.86 -9.76 14.11
CA ILE A 364 15.90 -9.40 13.15
C ILE A 364 17.17 -10.20 13.45
N GLN A 365 17.64 -10.96 12.46
CA GLN A 365 18.91 -11.73 12.52
C GLN A 365 20.02 -11.14 11.65
N GLY A 366 19.70 -10.08 10.90
CA GLY A 366 20.75 -9.33 10.22
C GLY A 366 20.26 -8.08 9.55
N GLN A 367 21.23 -7.24 9.24
CA GLN A 367 21.04 -5.92 8.64
C GLN A 367 22.03 -5.73 7.49
N GLY A 368 21.49 -5.59 6.28
CA GLY A 368 22.25 -5.42 5.05
C GLY A 368 22.09 -4.01 4.51
N HIS A 369 23.14 -3.20 4.59
CA HIS A 369 23.13 -1.84 4.06
C HIS A 369 24.54 -1.39 3.66
N ASP A 370 24.67 -0.16 3.16
CA ASP A 370 25.94 0.36 2.66
C ASP A 370 26.98 0.59 3.78
N GLY A 371 28.16 1.06 3.36
CA GLY A 371 29.31 1.32 4.22
C GLY A 371 29.41 2.74 4.74
N ALA A 372 28.39 3.60 4.53
CA ALA A 372 28.42 4.98 4.98
C ALA A 372 28.56 5.05 6.50
N SER A 373 29.16 6.12 7.02
CA SER A 373 29.44 6.25 8.46
C SER A 373 28.18 6.18 9.32
N ASN A 374 27.07 6.74 8.82
CA ASN A 374 25.77 6.69 9.51
C ASN A 374 25.15 5.28 9.49
N MET A 375 25.60 4.41 8.60
CA MET A 375 25.10 3.04 8.44
C MET A 375 25.99 2.06 9.21
N ARG A 376 27.29 2.02 8.90
CA ARG A 376 28.28 1.09 9.44
C ARG A 376 28.92 1.51 10.77
N GLY A 377 28.80 2.78 11.17
CA GLY A 377 29.52 3.33 12.31
C GLY A 377 29.42 2.47 13.58
N GLU A 378 30.56 2.15 14.19
CA GLU A 378 30.67 1.20 15.31
C GLU A 378 29.94 1.64 16.58
N TRP A 379 29.84 2.95 16.81
CA TRP A 379 29.29 3.52 18.05
C TRP A 379 27.88 4.09 17.86
N ASN A 380 27.70 4.80 16.75
CA ASN A 380 26.53 5.63 16.45
C ASN A 380 25.95 5.36 15.05
N GLY A 381 26.45 4.36 14.31
CA GLY A 381 25.87 3.95 13.04
C GLY A 381 24.62 3.10 13.25
N LEU A 382 23.80 2.96 12.21
CA LEU A 382 22.57 2.17 12.22
C LEU A 382 22.84 0.75 12.72
N GLN A 383 23.95 0.15 12.26
CA GLN A 383 24.46 -1.13 12.73
C GLN A 383 24.53 -1.21 14.26
N ALA A 384 25.24 -0.27 14.86
CA ALA A 384 25.48 -0.25 16.30
C ALA A 384 24.18 -0.02 17.08
N LEU A 385 23.28 0.80 16.55
CA LEU A 385 22.01 1.09 17.19
C LEU A 385 21.07 -0.13 17.20
N PHE A 386 21.06 -0.95 16.14
CA PHE A 386 20.30 -2.20 16.14
C PHE A 386 20.98 -3.28 17.00
N LEU A 387 22.31 -3.40 16.96
CA LEU A 387 23.04 -4.38 17.79
C LEU A 387 22.86 -4.16 19.30
N LYS A 388 22.67 -2.91 19.73
CA LYS A 388 22.38 -2.57 21.14
C LYS A 388 21.04 -3.16 21.64
N GLU A 389 20.06 -3.31 20.77
CA GLU A 389 18.72 -3.82 21.10
C GLU A 389 18.53 -5.28 20.69
N CYS A 390 19.09 -5.67 19.54
CA CYS A 390 19.08 -7.03 19.03
C CYS A 390 20.53 -7.48 18.74
N PRO A 391 21.19 -8.15 19.70
CA PRO A 391 22.58 -8.62 19.54
C PRO A 391 22.80 -9.56 18.35
N TYR A 392 21.73 -10.23 17.89
CA TYR A 392 21.76 -11.15 16.76
C TYR A 392 21.55 -10.47 15.40
N ALA A 393 21.31 -9.15 15.33
CA ALA A 393 21.15 -8.41 14.09
C ALA A 393 22.51 -8.16 13.41
N TYR A 394 23.16 -9.22 12.91
CA TYR A 394 24.49 -9.13 12.30
C TYR A 394 24.52 -8.19 11.10
N TYR A 395 25.47 -7.27 11.09
CA TYR A 395 25.68 -6.40 9.96
C TYR A 395 26.40 -7.10 8.81
N VAL A 396 25.83 -6.95 7.62
CA VAL A 396 26.41 -7.38 6.36
C VAL A 396 26.56 -6.17 5.46
N HIS A 397 27.81 -5.75 5.23
CA HIS A 397 28.08 -4.65 4.31
C HIS A 397 27.71 -5.05 2.88
N CYS A 398 26.88 -4.24 2.22
CA CYS A 398 26.48 -4.36 0.83
C CYS A 398 27.65 -4.73 -0.09
N MET A 399 27.64 -5.98 -0.58
CA MET A 399 28.75 -6.53 -1.34
C MET A 399 28.89 -5.87 -2.73
N ALA A 400 27.79 -5.40 -3.33
CA ALA A 400 27.85 -4.58 -4.55
C ALA A 400 28.58 -3.27 -4.31
N HIS A 401 28.24 -2.56 -3.23
CA HIS A 401 28.89 -1.30 -2.89
C HIS A 401 30.37 -1.51 -2.55
N ARG A 402 30.69 -2.51 -1.72
CA ARG A 402 32.08 -2.89 -1.40
C ARG A 402 32.89 -3.18 -2.65
N SER A 403 32.33 -3.96 -3.55
CA SER A 403 33.04 -4.40 -4.73
C SER A 403 33.20 -3.27 -5.73
N GLN A 404 32.17 -2.45 -5.93
CA GLN A 404 32.25 -1.25 -6.74
C GLN A 404 33.37 -0.33 -6.22
N LEU A 405 33.44 -0.10 -4.91
CA LEU A 405 34.51 0.69 -4.30
C LEU A 405 35.89 0.03 -4.50
N ALA A 406 36.01 -1.28 -4.26
CA ALA A 406 37.26 -2.01 -4.44
C ALA A 406 37.74 -1.95 -5.90
N LEU A 407 36.83 -2.12 -6.86
CA LEU A 407 37.12 -2.00 -8.29
C LEU A 407 37.55 -0.60 -8.65
N VAL A 408 36.82 0.44 -8.22
CA VAL A 408 37.17 1.83 -8.50
C VAL A 408 38.54 2.16 -7.90
N THR A 409 38.84 1.75 -6.67
CA THR A 409 40.14 1.99 -6.06
C THR A 409 41.26 1.23 -6.79
N ALA A 410 41.08 -0.06 -7.06
CA ALA A 410 42.06 -0.85 -7.84
C ALA A 410 42.26 -0.27 -9.25
N SER A 411 41.20 0.26 -9.85
CA SER A 411 41.23 0.93 -11.15
C SER A 411 42.19 2.13 -11.13
N ARG A 412 42.14 2.93 -10.06
CA ARG A 412 42.95 4.13 -9.88
C ARG A 412 44.43 3.81 -9.67
N GLU A 413 44.73 2.73 -8.96
CA GLU A 413 46.11 2.28 -8.72
C GLU A 413 46.81 1.82 -10.01
N ILE A 414 46.09 1.16 -10.91
CA ILE A 414 46.67 0.72 -12.18
C ILE A 414 46.63 1.87 -13.19
N LYS A 415 47.68 2.71 -13.20
CA LYS A 415 47.85 3.94 -14.02
C LYS A 415 47.11 3.96 -15.37
N VAL A 416 47.26 2.92 -16.21
CA VAL A 416 46.63 2.91 -17.55
C VAL A 416 45.08 2.75 -17.52
N VAL A 417 44.43 2.38 -16.41
CA VAL A 417 42.95 2.22 -16.26
C VAL A 417 42.42 3.49 -15.71
N HIS A 418 43.15 4.05 -14.75
CA HIS A 418 42.90 5.41 -14.34
C HIS A 418 42.87 6.31 -15.58
N GLN A 419 43.89 6.24 -16.45
CA GLN A 419 43.91 6.96 -17.72
C GLN A 419 42.73 6.59 -18.63
N PHE A 420 42.41 5.29 -18.80
CA PHE A 420 41.25 4.89 -19.61
C PHE A 420 39.93 5.48 -19.10
N PHE A 421 39.66 5.42 -17.79
CA PHE A 421 38.43 5.96 -17.22
C PHE A 421 38.41 7.49 -17.19
N ASP A 422 39.58 8.13 -17.09
CA ASP A 422 39.72 9.58 -17.24
C ASP A 422 39.36 10.01 -18.67
N HIS A 423 39.95 9.36 -19.68
CA HIS A 423 39.62 9.56 -21.09
C HIS A 423 38.12 9.32 -21.37
N LEU A 424 37.59 8.18 -20.89
CA LEU A 424 36.17 7.84 -21.00
C LEU A 424 35.29 8.96 -20.41
N THR A 425 35.66 9.46 -19.23
CA THR A 425 34.92 10.51 -18.53
C THR A 425 34.99 11.83 -19.30
N ASN A 426 36.15 12.19 -19.85
CA ASN A 426 36.36 13.39 -20.67
C ASN A 426 35.48 13.36 -21.92
N ILE A 427 35.54 12.25 -22.68
CA ILE A 427 34.68 12.01 -23.85
C ILE A 427 33.21 12.18 -23.50
N ILE A 428 32.76 11.54 -22.42
CA ILE A 428 31.34 11.55 -22.04
C ILE A 428 30.89 12.94 -21.56
N ASN A 429 31.74 13.66 -20.82
CA ASN A 429 31.44 15.00 -20.32
C ASN A 429 31.22 16.02 -21.44
N ILE A 430 31.84 15.83 -22.61
CA ILE A 430 31.55 16.62 -23.81
C ILE A 430 30.06 16.51 -24.17
N PHE A 431 29.44 15.35 -24.09
CA PHE A 431 28.04 15.19 -24.48
C PHE A 431 27.06 15.44 -23.32
N VAL A 432 27.33 14.86 -22.15
CA VAL A 432 26.39 14.84 -21.01
C VAL A 432 26.06 16.23 -20.47
N GLY A 433 26.97 17.20 -20.64
CA GLY A 433 26.75 18.60 -20.23
C GLY A 433 25.99 19.47 -21.24
N SER A 434 25.58 18.96 -22.41
CA SER A 434 24.97 19.77 -23.47
C SER A 434 23.88 19.03 -24.24
N SER A 435 22.65 19.52 -24.14
CA SER A 435 21.51 19.01 -24.91
C SER A 435 21.74 19.11 -26.41
N LYS A 436 22.40 20.17 -26.89
CA LYS A 436 22.74 20.36 -28.31
C LYS A 436 23.69 19.26 -28.81
N ARG A 437 24.81 19.03 -28.12
CA ARG A 437 25.79 17.98 -28.51
C ARG A 437 25.17 16.58 -28.42
N ASN A 438 24.32 16.34 -27.43
CA ASN A 438 23.59 15.09 -27.31
C ASN A 438 22.59 14.90 -28.46
N GLY A 439 21.93 15.97 -28.93
CA GLY A 439 21.07 15.93 -30.13
C GLY A 439 21.86 15.64 -31.40
N GLU A 440 23.04 16.23 -31.58
CA GLU A 440 23.94 15.94 -32.71
C GLU A 440 24.42 14.48 -32.70
N LEU A 441 24.73 13.94 -31.51
CA LEU A 441 25.06 12.52 -31.33
C LEU A 441 23.92 11.60 -31.76
N GLN A 442 22.70 11.89 -31.31
CA GLN A 442 21.51 11.11 -31.65
C GLN A 442 21.21 11.17 -33.16
N TYR A 443 21.39 12.33 -33.78
CA TYR A 443 21.25 12.49 -35.23
C TYR A 443 22.29 11.68 -36.00
N ALA A 444 23.56 11.75 -35.59
CA ALA A 444 24.64 10.97 -36.20
C ALA A 444 24.41 9.45 -36.04
N GLN A 445 23.92 9.02 -34.88
CA GLN A 445 23.56 7.64 -34.61
C GLN A 445 22.39 7.16 -35.49
N GLY A 446 21.33 7.98 -35.61
CA GLY A 446 20.20 7.67 -36.48
C GLY A 446 20.62 7.44 -37.93
N LYS A 447 21.45 8.33 -38.47
CA LYS A 447 21.99 8.20 -39.84
C LYS A 447 22.86 6.95 -40.03
N GLN A 448 23.60 6.53 -39.01
CA GLN A 448 24.38 5.29 -39.06
C GLN A 448 23.49 4.06 -39.06
N ILE A 449 22.47 4.03 -38.20
CA ILE A 449 21.50 2.94 -38.15
C ILE A 449 20.78 2.81 -39.51
N GLU A 450 20.34 3.92 -40.09
CA GLU A 450 19.72 3.94 -41.43
C GLU A 450 20.66 3.35 -42.50
N ASN A 451 21.93 3.76 -42.49
CA ASN A 451 22.92 3.24 -43.43
C ASN A 451 23.17 1.73 -43.24
N MET A 452 23.29 1.26 -41.99
CA MET A 452 23.51 -0.16 -41.68
C MET A 452 22.28 -1.03 -42.00
N ILE A 453 21.08 -0.47 -41.89
CA ILE A 453 19.85 -1.14 -42.35
C ILE A 453 19.86 -1.22 -43.88
N ALA A 454 20.20 -0.13 -44.56
CA ALA A 454 20.27 -0.08 -46.02
C ALA A 454 21.35 -1.04 -46.59
N SER A 455 22.47 -1.23 -45.87
CA SER A 455 23.51 -2.20 -46.23
C SER A 455 23.23 -3.63 -45.77
N ASN A 456 22.06 -3.91 -45.16
CA ASN A 456 21.70 -5.20 -44.57
C ASN A 456 22.67 -5.73 -43.50
N GLU A 457 23.47 -4.86 -42.88
CA GLU A 457 24.36 -5.22 -41.77
C GLU A 457 23.60 -5.49 -40.47
N ILE A 458 22.47 -4.81 -40.27
CA ILE A 458 21.60 -4.98 -39.10
C ILE A 458 20.14 -5.18 -39.50
N LYS A 459 19.43 -6.02 -38.76
CA LYS A 459 18.00 -6.26 -38.96
C LYS A 459 17.16 -5.29 -38.14
N THR A 460 15.98 -4.96 -38.66
CA THR A 460 14.95 -4.26 -37.90
C THR A 460 14.19 -5.22 -37.00
N GLY A 461 13.78 -4.76 -35.82
CA GLY A 461 13.09 -5.58 -34.84
C GLY A 461 12.60 -4.75 -33.66
N ARG A 462 11.62 -5.26 -32.90
CA ARG A 462 11.05 -4.54 -31.76
C ARG A 462 12.12 -4.37 -30.68
N GLY A 463 12.49 -3.12 -30.38
CA GLY A 463 13.54 -2.80 -29.41
C GLY A 463 14.97 -2.91 -29.95
N ALA A 464 15.17 -3.28 -31.22
CA ALA A 464 16.50 -3.31 -31.84
C ALA A 464 16.92 -1.91 -32.31
N ASN A 465 18.23 -1.64 -32.27
CA ASN A 465 18.85 -0.43 -32.83
C ASN A 465 18.25 0.90 -32.31
N GLN A 466 17.90 0.95 -31.03
CA GLN A 466 17.37 2.17 -30.42
C GLN A 466 18.44 3.27 -30.34
N ILE A 467 18.06 4.49 -30.71
CA ILE A 467 18.88 5.68 -30.51
C ILE A 467 19.06 5.88 -29.00
N GLY A 468 20.31 6.03 -28.57
CA GLY A 468 20.69 6.09 -27.16
C GLY A 468 21.41 7.39 -26.80
N THR A 469 21.87 7.45 -25.56
CA THR A 469 22.74 8.54 -25.06
C THR A 469 23.97 7.92 -24.40
N LEU A 470 25.02 8.72 -24.20
CA LEU A 470 26.17 8.33 -23.39
C LEU A 470 25.81 8.41 -21.90
N GLN A 471 26.20 7.39 -21.15
CA GLN A 471 25.92 7.28 -19.72
C GLN A 471 27.16 7.59 -18.90
N ARG A 472 27.02 8.47 -17.90
CA ARG A 472 28.12 8.86 -17.02
C ARG A 472 28.36 7.81 -15.93
N ALA A 473 29.61 7.38 -15.79
CA ALA A 473 30.04 6.53 -14.68
C ALA A 473 29.96 7.29 -13.34
N ARG A 474 29.61 6.59 -12.25
CA ARG A 474 29.61 7.12 -10.88
C ARG A 474 30.25 6.12 -9.93
N ASP A 475 31.23 6.58 -9.16
CA ASP A 475 32.02 5.72 -8.26
C ASP A 475 31.17 4.91 -7.27
N THR A 476 30.09 5.50 -6.75
CA THR A 476 29.25 4.88 -5.72
C THR A 476 28.08 4.07 -6.27
N ARG A 477 27.81 4.14 -7.59
CA ARG A 477 26.71 3.39 -8.21
C ARG A 477 27.24 2.16 -8.93
N TRP A 478 26.76 1.00 -8.50
CA TRP A 478 27.17 -0.27 -9.05
C TRP A 478 26.84 -0.35 -10.55
N GLY A 479 27.80 -0.85 -11.33
CA GLY A 479 27.62 -1.11 -12.76
C GLY A 479 27.62 0.16 -13.63
N SER A 480 27.73 1.35 -13.04
CA SER A 480 27.72 2.61 -13.78
C SER A 480 28.90 2.73 -14.76
N HIS A 481 30.07 2.23 -14.38
CA HIS A 481 31.27 2.20 -15.24
C HIS A 481 31.07 1.25 -16.42
N PHE A 482 30.45 0.10 -16.19
CA PHE A 482 30.09 -0.85 -17.23
C PHE A 482 29.04 -0.29 -18.19
N GLN A 483 27.98 0.29 -17.66
CA GLN A 483 26.95 0.96 -18.44
C GLN A 483 27.51 2.11 -19.28
N SER A 484 28.44 2.87 -18.72
CA SER A 484 29.17 3.94 -19.39
C SER A 484 29.96 3.41 -20.59
N ILE A 485 30.78 2.37 -20.39
CA ILE A 485 31.52 1.68 -21.45
C ILE A 485 30.56 1.14 -22.52
N CYS A 486 29.50 0.43 -22.13
CA CYS A 486 28.53 -0.13 -23.06
C CYS A 486 27.83 0.95 -23.90
N SER A 487 27.51 2.10 -23.31
CA SER A 487 26.91 3.23 -24.01
C SER A 487 27.86 3.84 -25.04
N LEU A 488 29.16 3.94 -24.73
CA LEU A 488 30.16 4.43 -25.67
C LEU A 488 30.38 3.42 -26.80
N ILE A 489 30.50 2.12 -26.51
CA ILE A 489 30.65 1.08 -27.55
C ILE A 489 29.47 1.12 -28.52
N LYS A 490 28.24 1.21 -28.02
CA LYS A 490 27.03 1.25 -28.86
C LYS A 490 26.98 2.49 -29.76
N ASN A 491 27.53 3.60 -29.29
CA ASN A 491 27.47 4.89 -30.00
C ASN A 491 28.81 5.28 -30.64
N PHE A 492 29.78 4.37 -30.70
CA PHE A 492 31.19 4.72 -30.86
C PHE A 492 31.47 5.54 -32.13
N ASP A 493 30.99 5.08 -33.29
CA ASP A 493 31.24 5.78 -34.55
C ASP A 493 30.49 7.12 -34.62
N ALA A 494 29.29 7.22 -34.05
CA ALA A 494 28.55 8.46 -33.96
C ALA A 494 29.27 9.47 -33.05
N THR A 495 29.79 9.00 -31.92
CA THR A 495 30.61 9.79 -30.99
C THR A 495 31.88 10.30 -31.66
N CYS A 496 32.61 9.46 -32.42
CA CYS A 496 33.78 9.88 -33.21
C CYS A 496 33.43 11.03 -34.15
N LYS A 497 32.34 10.87 -34.90
CA LYS A 497 31.92 11.82 -35.93
C LYS A 497 31.60 13.18 -35.32
N VAL A 498 30.82 13.21 -34.24
CA VAL A 498 30.41 14.47 -33.61
C VAL A 498 31.58 15.16 -32.90
N ILE A 499 32.47 14.41 -32.23
CA ILE A 499 33.67 15.02 -31.64
C ILE A 499 34.56 15.64 -32.73
N ASN A 500 34.74 14.99 -33.89
CA ASN A 500 35.51 15.58 -34.99
C ASN A 500 34.91 16.91 -35.46
N THR A 501 33.59 16.92 -35.68
CA THR A 501 32.85 18.13 -36.07
C THR A 501 32.99 19.24 -35.02
N ILE A 502 32.96 18.91 -33.73
CA ILE A 502 33.16 19.91 -32.65
C ILE A 502 34.58 20.47 -32.67
N SER A 503 35.60 19.62 -32.90
CA SER A 503 37.00 20.06 -32.97
C SER A 503 37.23 21.04 -34.12
N GLU A 504 36.69 20.73 -35.30
CA GLU A 504 36.92 21.49 -36.53
C GLU A 504 36.05 22.77 -36.62
N GLU A 505 34.78 22.73 -36.19
CA GLU A 505 33.78 23.73 -36.62
C GLU A 505 33.30 24.72 -35.53
N TRP A 506 33.51 24.47 -34.22
CA TRP A 506 32.80 25.25 -33.17
C TRP A 506 33.55 26.48 -32.65
N ALA A 507 32.88 27.63 -32.47
CA ALA A 507 33.49 28.94 -32.20
C ALA A 507 34.14 29.17 -30.82
N ASN A 508 34.03 28.23 -29.85
CA ASN A 508 34.49 28.45 -28.48
C ASN A 508 35.88 27.82 -28.24
N TYR A 509 36.91 28.67 -28.15
CA TYR A 509 38.33 28.27 -28.09
C TYR A 509 38.67 27.28 -26.96
N LYS A 510 38.03 27.40 -25.78
CA LYS A 510 38.25 26.49 -24.64
C LYS A 510 37.68 25.09 -24.89
N GLN A 511 36.59 25.00 -25.65
CA GLN A 511 35.91 23.73 -25.95
C GLN A 511 36.55 22.97 -27.11
N ARG A 512 37.27 23.66 -28.01
CA ARG A 512 38.05 23.01 -29.09
C ARG A 512 39.21 22.18 -28.54
N GLY A 513 39.95 22.70 -27.56
CA GLY A 513 41.07 21.97 -26.95
C GLY A 513 40.63 20.68 -26.27
N ASP A 514 39.56 20.76 -25.48
CA ASP A 514 38.98 19.58 -24.80
C ASP A 514 38.42 18.55 -25.81
N ALA A 515 37.79 19.03 -26.90
CA ALA A 515 37.27 18.17 -27.96
C ALA A 515 38.37 17.51 -28.80
N GLU A 516 39.44 18.23 -29.12
CA GLU A 516 40.59 17.71 -29.86
C GLU A 516 41.33 16.64 -29.03
N GLY A 517 41.55 16.89 -27.73
CA GLY A 517 42.12 15.87 -26.84
C GLY A 517 41.27 14.60 -26.80
N ALA A 518 39.96 14.73 -26.59
CA ALA A 518 39.03 13.61 -26.61
C ALA A 518 38.95 12.92 -27.99
N TYR A 519 39.12 13.67 -29.09
CA TYR A 519 39.16 13.11 -30.44
C TYR A 519 40.38 12.22 -30.64
N GLN A 520 41.55 12.67 -30.20
CA GLN A 520 42.79 11.89 -30.27
C GLN A 520 42.70 10.60 -29.45
N GLU A 521 42.14 10.66 -28.25
CA GLU A 521 41.88 9.49 -27.39
C GLU A 521 40.92 8.49 -28.07
N ILE A 522 39.82 8.97 -28.66
CA ILE A 522 38.87 8.14 -29.40
C ILE A 522 39.51 7.53 -30.65
N CYS A 523 40.33 8.29 -31.38
CA CYS A 523 41.01 7.80 -32.57
C CYS A 523 42.02 6.69 -32.24
N LEU A 524 42.72 6.81 -31.12
CA LEU A 524 43.60 5.77 -30.60
C LEU A 524 42.81 4.48 -30.31
N LEU A 525 41.67 4.60 -29.62
CA LEU A 525 40.79 3.47 -29.33
C LEU A 525 40.21 2.85 -30.61
N LYS A 526 39.78 3.67 -31.57
CA LYS A 526 39.26 3.23 -32.88
C LYS A 526 40.31 2.45 -33.66
N ARG A 527 41.54 2.94 -33.71
CA ARG A 527 42.66 2.28 -34.39
C ARG A 527 42.97 0.92 -33.74
N GLN A 528 43.00 0.85 -32.40
CA GLN A 528 43.19 -0.42 -31.69
C GLN A 528 42.03 -1.40 -31.93
N LEU A 529 40.77 -0.94 -31.94
CA LEU A 529 39.60 -1.78 -32.23
C LEU A 529 39.58 -2.30 -33.67
N GLN A 530 39.95 -1.48 -34.64
CA GLN A 530 40.04 -1.89 -36.05
C GLN A 530 41.15 -2.92 -36.25
N HIS A 531 42.32 -2.69 -35.67
CA HIS A 531 43.41 -3.66 -35.68
C HIS A 531 42.99 -4.94 -34.95
N TYR A 532 42.36 -4.85 -33.78
CA TYR A 532 41.83 -6.00 -33.04
C TYR A 532 40.83 -6.81 -33.87
N LYS A 533 39.85 -6.17 -34.52
CA LYS A 533 38.85 -6.84 -35.36
C LYS A 533 39.49 -7.51 -36.60
N LEU A 534 40.57 -6.97 -37.14
CA LEU A 534 41.26 -7.62 -38.26
C LEU A 534 42.15 -8.78 -37.79
N ASP A 535 42.75 -8.64 -36.63
CA ASP A 535 43.86 -9.47 -36.17
C ASP A 535 43.40 -10.62 -35.26
N VAL A 536 42.38 -10.41 -34.42
CA VAL A 536 41.79 -11.45 -33.53
C VAL A 536 40.83 -12.36 -34.29
N THR A 537 39.98 -11.81 -35.17
CA THR A 537 38.96 -12.59 -35.91
C THR A 537 39.56 -13.55 -36.93
N LYS A 538 40.83 -13.32 -37.34
CA LYS A 538 41.58 -14.18 -38.26
C LYS A 538 42.56 -15.12 -37.55
N HIS A 539 42.71 -15.01 -36.24
CA HIS A 539 43.71 -15.77 -35.48
C HIS A 539 43.15 -17.13 -35.07
N PRO A 540 43.86 -18.25 -35.34
CA PRO A 540 43.38 -19.60 -35.07
C PRO A 540 42.95 -19.81 -33.61
N ASP A 541 43.76 -19.32 -32.66
CA ASP A 541 43.52 -19.48 -31.21
C ASP A 541 42.28 -18.76 -30.67
N PHE A 542 41.68 -17.85 -31.44
CA PHE A 542 40.51 -17.06 -31.03
C PHE A 542 39.22 -17.48 -31.76
N GLN A 543 39.31 -18.48 -32.66
CA GLN A 543 38.13 -19.08 -33.28
C GLN A 543 37.46 -20.02 -32.28
N ASN A 544 36.16 -19.83 -32.04
CA ASN A 544 35.32 -20.61 -31.11
C ASN A 544 35.34 -20.24 -29.62
N MET A 545 35.81 -19.03 -29.24
CA MET A 545 35.61 -18.53 -27.87
C MET A 545 34.16 -18.09 -27.65
N GLY A 546 33.48 -18.70 -26.67
CA GLY A 546 32.07 -18.48 -26.37
C GLY A 546 31.81 -17.51 -25.22
N THR A 547 32.83 -17.18 -24.41
CA THR A 547 32.68 -16.31 -23.24
C THR A 547 33.71 -15.17 -23.21
N THR A 548 33.34 -14.05 -22.59
CA THR A 548 34.24 -12.91 -22.36
C THR A 548 35.46 -13.30 -21.52
N SER A 549 35.34 -14.34 -20.68
CA SER A 549 36.43 -14.88 -19.85
C SER A 549 37.47 -15.63 -20.68
N GLU A 550 37.02 -16.47 -21.62
CA GLU A 550 37.89 -17.15 -22.59
C GLU A 550 38.64 -16.14 -23.47
N LEU A 551 37.95 -15.08 -23.90
CA LEU A 551 38.56 -14.00 -24.68
C LEU A 551 39.68 -13.28 -23.91
N CYS A 552 39.45 -12.94 -22.65
CA CYS A 552 40.45 -12.33 -21.78
C CYS A 552 41.70 -13.22 -21.64
N ARG A 553 41.48 -14.52 -21.45
CA ARG A 553 42.56 -15.51 -21.29
C ARG A 553 43.33 -15.70 -22.59
N GLY A 554 42.65 -15.73 -23.74
CA GLY A 554 43.29 -15.79 -25.06
C GLY A 554 44.18 -14.59 -25.37
N LEU A 555 43.74 -13.38 -24.99
CA LEU A 555 44.54 -12.15 -25.17
C LEU A 555 45.83 -12.17 -24.36
N GLU A 556 45.80 -12.72 -23.15
CA GLU A 556 46.99 -12.85 -22.31
C GLU A 556 47.96 -13.92 -22.85
N ILE A 557 47.45 -15.11 -23.19
CA ILE A 557 48.28 -16.24 -23.66
C ILE A 557 48.99 -15.90 -24.97
N SER A 558 48.30 -15.21 -25.89
CA SER A 558 48.88 -14.79 -27.17
C SER A 558 49.80 -13.58 -27.09
N GLY A 559 49.97 -12.96 -25.90
CA GLY A 559 50.70 -11.71 -25.72
C GLY A 559 50.02 -10.49 -26.36
N LYS A 560 48.84 -10.66 -26.96
CA LYS A 560 48.06 -9.59 -27.61
C LYS A 560 47.47 -8.60 -26.61
N SER A 561 47.42 -8.93 -25.32
CA SER A 561 47.06 -8.00 -24.24
C SER A 561 48.00 -6.77 -24.17
N LYS A 562 49.25 -6.89 -24.64
CA LYS A 562 50.20 -5.76 -24.73
C LYS A 562 49.94 -4.85 -25.93
N PHE A 563 49.51 -5.42 -27.06
CA PHE A 563 49.25 -4.68 -28.30
C PHE A 563 47.87 -4.02 -28.30
N PHE A 564 46.85 -4.70 -27.77
CA PHE A 564 45.48 -4.20 -27.62
C PHE A 564 45.17 -3.85 -26.17
N HIS A 565 46.08 -3.12 -25.55
CA HIS A 565 46.05 -2.88 -24.11
C HIS A 565 44.78 -2.20 -23.62
N LEU A 566 44.10 -1.38 -24.42
CA LEU A 566 42.82 -0.76 -24.03
C LEU A 566 41.63 -1.74 -24.10
N ILE A 567 41.68 -2.75 -24.97
CA ILE A 567 40.61 -3.73 -25.16
C ILE A 567 40.70 -4.83 -24.10
N ASP A 568 41.90 -5.36 -23.88
CA ASP A 568 42.19 -6.29 -22.79
C ASP A 568 41.77 -5.69 -21.42
N ARG A 569 42.06 -4.40 -21.23
CA ARG A 569 41.59 -3.61 -20.09
C ARG A 569 40.09 -3.71 -19.85
N MET A 570 39.34 -3.43 -20.90
CA MET A 570 37.90 -3.28 -20.87
C MET A 570 37.22 -4.62 -20.56
N ILE A 571 37.76 -5.70 -21.15
CA ILE A 571 37.33 -7.07 -20.92
C ILE A 571 37.60 -7.49 -19.47
N ARG A 572 38.79 -7.19 -18.92
CA ARG A 572 39.12 -7.49 -17.52
C ARG A 572 38.19 -6.77 -16.55
N LEU A 573 37.93 -5.49 -16.79
CA LEU A 573 36.98 -4.71 -15.98
C LEU A 573 35.58 -5.34 -16.00
N LEU A 574 35.11 -5.75 -17.18
CA LEU A 574 33.80 -6.39 -17.37
C LEU A 574 33.68 -7.70 -16.59
N LEU A 575 34.74 -8.53 -16.59
CA LEU A 575 34.77 -9.82 -15.89
C LEU A 575 34.89 -9.70 -14.37
N THR A 576 35.36 -8.56 -13.87
CA THR A 576 35.59 -8.35 -12.44
C THR A 576 34.41 -7.72 -11.69
N LEU A 577 33.33 -7.36 -12.37
CA LEU A 577 32.13 -6.76 -11.75
C LEU A 577 31.27 -7.84 -11.08
N PRO A 578 31.15 -7.87 -9.74
CA PRO A 578 30.29 -8.84 -9.06
C PRO A 578 28.83 -8.39 -9.03
N VAL A 579 27.93 -9.37 -8.85
CA VAL A 579 26.48 -9.17 -8.79
C VAL A 579 25.93 -9.53 -7.41
N SER A 580 25.51 -8.54 -6.62
CA SER A 580 24.79 -8.78 -5.36
C SER A 580 24.00 -7.57 -4.85
N ILE A 581 22.73 -7.79 -4.51
CA ILE A 581 21.68 -6.84 -4.06
C ILE A 581 20.99 -6.10 -5.21
N GLU A 582 20.44 -6.90 -6.13
CA GLU A 582 19.60 -6.44 -7.24
C GLU A 582 18.25 -5.88 -6.75
N THR A 583 17.72 -6.36 -5.63
CA THR A 583 16.35 -6.06 -5.19
C THR A 583 16.18 -4.61 -4.75
N THR A 584 17.13 -4.05 -4.00
CA THR A 584 17.06 -2.64 -3.59
C THR A 584 17.27 -1.67 -4.76
N GLU A 585 18.22 -1.96 -5.65
CA GLU A 585 18.43 -1.21 -6.90
C GLU A 585 17.20 -1.27 -7.80
N ARG A 586 16.54 -2.44 -7.92
CA ARG A 586 15.27 -2.58 -8.62
C ARG A 586 14.17 -1.75 -7.99
N ALA A 587 14.06 -1.70 -6.66
CA ALA A 587 13.07 -0.87 -5.97
C ALA A 587 13.24 0.62 -6.32
N PHE A 588 14.46 1.16 -6.28
CA PHE A 588 14.72 2.54 -6.68
C PHE A 588 14.59 2.78 -8.19
N SER A 589 14.87 1.78 -9.03
CA SER A 589 14.56 1.85 -10.46
C SER A 589 13.04 1.96 -10.69
N ASN A 590 12.24 1.18 -9.98
CA ASN A 590 10.78 1.22 -10.03
C ASN A 590 10.24 2.56 -9.48
N MET A 591 10.88 3.13 -8.46
CA MET A 591 10.56 4.47 -7.96
C MET A 591 10.64 5.54 -9.06
N LYS A 592 11.63 5.46 -9.97
CA LYS A 592 11.75 6.42 -11.10
C LYS A 592 10.61 6.31 -12.11
N LEU A 593 9.97 5.14 -12.22
CA LEU A 593 8.80 4.95 -13.08
C LEU A 593 7.53 5.56 -12.45
N LEU A 594 7.38 5.41 -11.13
CA LEU A 594 6.20 5.87 -10.39
C LEU A 594 6.27 7.37 -10.05
N LYS A 595 7.41 7.82 -9.50
CA LYS A 595 7.67 9.18 -9.06
C LYS A 595 8.40 9.95 -10.17
N THR A 596 7.63 10.42 -11.13
CA THR A 596 8.12 11.25 -12.23
C THR A 596 7.99 12.75 -11.93
N ARG A 597 8.62 13.61 -12.74
CA ARG A 597 8.45 15.07 -12.66
C ARG A 597 6.99 15.51 -12.70
N LEU A 598 6.15 14.82 -13.47
CA LEU A 598 4.71 15.09 -13.56
C LEU A 598 3.95 14.64 -12.30
N HIS A 599 4.50 13.70 -11.53
CA HIS A 599 3.94 13.18 -10.27
C HIS A 599 4.66 13.72 -9.02
N ASN A 600 5.36 14.84 -9.12
CA ASN A 600 6.14 15.38 -8.00
C ASN A 600 5.27 15.81 -6.80
N ARG A 601 3.96 16.02 -7.00
CA ARG A 601 2.99 16.31 -5.91
C ARG A 601 2.42 15.07 -5.22
N MET A 602 2.83 13.86 -5.61
CA MET A 602 2.43 12.63 -4.94
C MET A 602 2.94 12.62 -3.50
N GLU A 603 2.01 12.46 -2.55
CA GLU A 603 2.28 12.30 -1.12
C GLU A 603 3.08 11.03 -0.82
N ASP A 604 3.79 11.02 0.30
CA ASP A 604 4.74 9.95 0.63
C ASP A 604 4.05 8.60 0.85
N GLU A 605 2.92 8.57 1.55
CA GLU A 605 2.13 7.34 1.76
C GLU A 605 1.52 6.82 0.45
N LEU A 606 1.08 7.72 -0.44
CA LEU A 606 0.58 7.34 -1.75
C LEU A 606 1.70 6.73 -2.63
N LEU A 607 2.92 7.28 -2.57
CA LEU A 607 4.08 6.71 -3.25
C LEU A 607 4.41 5.31 -2.69
N ALA A 608 4.44 5.17 -1.36
CA ALA A 608 4.72 3.90 -0.71
C ALA A 608 3.70 2.82 -1.12
N ASN A 609 2.40 3.12 -1.04
CA ASN A 609 1.35 2.19 -1.44
C ASN A 609 1.47 1.78 -2.92
N ASN A 610 1.75 2.72 -3.82
CA ASN A 610 1.95 2.40 -5.24
C ASN A 610 3.20 1.53 -5.46
N MET A 611 4.31 1.81 -4.77
CA MET A 611 5.53 1.01 -4.87
C MET A 611 5.30 -0.42 -4.37
N THR A 612 4.66 -0.59 -3.22
CA THR A 612 4.32 -1.92 -2.66
C THR A 612 3.47 -2.71 -3.66
N VAL A 613 2.37 -2.12 -4.16
CA VAL A 613 1.47 -2.81 -5.10
C VAL A 613 2.15 -3.10 -6.44
N TYR A 614 2.99 -2.21 -6.95
CA TYR A 614 3.67 -2.39 -8.24
C TYR A 614 4.81 -3.42 -8.18
N ILE A 615 5.65 -3.36 -7.15
CA ILE A 615 6.80 -4.26 -6.99
C ILE A 615 6.31 -5.67 -6.66
N GLU A 616 5.36 -5.78 -5.72
CA GLU A 616 4.81 -7.05 -5.24
C GLU A 616 3.49 -7.40 -5.96
N LYS A 617 3.36 -7.02 -7.24
CA LYS A 617 2.14 -7.24 -8.04
C LYS A 617 1.71 -8.72 -8.13
N GLN A 618 2.64 -9.65 -7.97
CA GLN A 618 2.35 -11.09 -7.92
C GLN A 618 1.53 -11.45 -6.68
N ILE A 619 1.92 -10.92 -5.51
CA ILE A 619 1.15 -11.07 -4.26
C ILE A 619 -0.15 -10.28 -4.38
N ALA A 620 -0.09 -9.03 -4.83
CA ALA A 620 -1.26 -8.17 -4.97
C ALA A 620 -2.34 -8.76 -5.90
N GLY A 621 -1.94 -9.54 -6.91
CA GLY A 621 -2.82 -10.22 -7.84
C GLY A 621 -3.62 -11.37 -7.24
N ASN A 622 -3.19 -11.91 -6.08
CA ASN A 622 -3.89 -13.01 -5.40
C ASN A 622 -5.11 -12.54 -4.61
N PHE A 623 -5.22 -11.25 -4.29
CA PHE A 623 -6.35 -10.72 -3.53
C PHE A 623 -7.61 -10.63 -4.39
N THR A 624 -8.63 -11.39 -3.99
CA THR A 624 -9.92 -11.36 -4.67
C THR A 624 -10.61 -10.02 -4.48
N MET A 625 -11.46 -9.64 -5.44
CA MET A 625 -12.27 -8.43 -5.33
C MET A 625 -13.11 -8.40 -4.04
N LYS A 626 -13.63 -9.57 -3.62
CA LYS A 626 -14.44 -9.69 -2.41
C LYS A 626 -13.66 -9.27 -1.16
N MET A 627 -12.43 -9.76 -1.00
CA MET A 627 -11.57 -9.41 0.15
C MET A 627 -11.36 -7.90 0.26
N ILE A 628 -11.03 -7.24 -0.85
CA ILE A 628 -10.77 -5.79 -0.86
C ILE A 628 -12.06 -5.00 -0.59
N MET A 629 -13.20 -5.45 -1.09
CA MET A 629 -14.49 -4.82 -0.79
C MET A 629 -14.87 -4.96 0.68
N ASP A 630 -14.72 -6.15 1.27
CA ASP A 630 -15.05 -6.40 2.67
C ASP A 630 -14.22 -5.50 3.60
N GLU A 631 -12.93 -5.34 3.31
CA GLU A 631 -12.04 -4.43 4.04
C GLU A 631 -12.35 -2.95 3.77
N PHE A 632 -12.71 -2.60 2.54
CA PHE A 632 -13.16 -1.24 2.23
C PHE A 632 -14.41 -0.86 3.03
N TYR A 633 -15.34 -1.80 3.24
CA TYR A 633 -16.52 -1.57 4.07
C TYR A 633 -16.19 -1.47 5.56
N SER A 634 -15.25 -2.27 6.07
CA SER A 634 -14.85 -2.20 7.49
C SER A 634 -14.22 -0.85 7.85
N VAL A 635 -13.36 -0.31 7.00
CA VAL A 635 -12.71 1.00 7.18
C VAL A 635 -13.75 2.15 7.21
N LYS A 636 -14.85 2.02 6.47
CA LYS A 636 -15.90 3.04 6.41
C LYS A 636 -16.76 3.06 7.67
N ASN A 637 -17.02 1.91 8.28
CA ASN A 637 -17.81 1.80 9.51
C ASN A 637 -17.10 2.43 10.72
N HIS A 638 -15.77 2.44 10.75
CA HIS A 638 -14.97 3.13 11.77
C HIS A 638 -15.01 4.67 11.71
N ARG A 639 -15.63 5.26 10.67
CA ARG A 639 -15.81 6.72 10.54
C ARG A 639 -17.17 7.22 11.01
N GLN A 640 -18.11 6.31 11.28
CA GLN A 640 -19.48 6.63 11.72
C GLN A 640 -19.72 6.33 13.21
N ALA A 641 -18.78 5.64 13.87
CA ALA A 641 -18.69 5.51 15.32
C ALA A 641 -17.75 6.57 15.87
#